data_AF-A0A8I1ME27-F1
#
_entry.id   AF-A0A8I1ME27-F1
#
_cell.length_a   1.000
_cell.length_b   1.000
_cell.length_c   1.000
_cell.angle_alpha   90.00
_cell.angle_beta   90.00
_cell.angle_gamma   90.00
#
_symmetry.space_group_name_H-M   'P 1'
#
loop_
_entity.id
_entity.type
_entity.pdbx_description
1 polymer ?
#
loop_
_entity_poly.entity_id
_entity_poly.type
_entity_poly.pdbx_seq_one_letter_code
_entity_poly.pdbx_strand_id
1 'polypeptide(L)'
;MLNNEKGYGLVLTLLVITVLSVVGLAVVAATIQGTFRTTVREVDVNISAEAEAAMDEVVGDLRTALREQSTQYMISITKDANGQIDSLFDTHLKDLAQKIVVDDYKKKDFLEDVTIEDVTTSELNASTLSNHFTRIYNITIVTKAPDDKKVSKLERTYTKRVIISPTPSFLQYALGSAESLILNGSPTITGNVFANELVIHKEANYTPTNGSGQQQVDTPFPQITGSLYSQNKNLFADKEPREAFFYKEKVPALKNDSNFIDFKFDEAMLEEERRIFSSENLQFTESSSVTAVLNKAILQAADKGTMIAEDVLNSIFNSLKLPDITSSLLTKNGSILTVPSLYEVLSLGDDLVFSQSTQVANISDSTLSSIVVKGDLVLSNISNLTITDKLFVDGNVTITNLKGANITLPKIISTGDITIVNQDGTVTLTDSLLTSGSLLIDTNDDISLDHPLFVGNNLTLKPLNSTFELTKNIVVKNNLTITGNTDVSTDEKEIGMFDSIVYTGGEVKITNVSIEGFNYSNEGKKGMLILLAKGPINLNRINEFTTFNDEEEQRVNFKNLKDQQQDVFSLLQGFFYTESSAELYGVGSLFAIDGGIFSQGPLTVNAVRGNVETEKDIDRSSTSQVGKYSRFNVLYDRSVLLTKLESLPLVDTLQVIPEATIQPRN
;
A
#
# COMPACT_ATOMS: atom_id res chain seq x y z
N MET A 1 3.07 -37.98 -99.18
CA MET A 1 2.92 -37.56 -97.78
C MET A 1 2.57 -36.07 -97.78
N LEU A 2 1.29 -35.72 -97.69
CA LEU A 2 0.82 -34.34 -97.46
C LEU A 2 0.14 -34.35 -96.09
N ASN A 3 0.75 -33.69 -95.10
CA ASN A 3 0.22 -33.60 -93.75
C ASN A 3 -0.99 -32.65 -93.72
N ASN A 4 -2.08 -33.14 -93.14
CA ASN A 4 -3.35 -32.43 -93.00
C ASN A 4 -3.27 -31.42 -91.83
N GLU A 5 -2.65 -30.27 -92.05
CA GLU A 5 -2.41 -29.25 -90.99
C GLU A 5 -3.60 -28.29 -90.75
N LYS A 6 -4.71 -28.41 -91.50
CA LYS A 6 -5.85 -27.47 -91.40
C LYS A 6 -6.71 -27.65 -90.13
N GLY A 7 -6.59 -28.76 -89.41
CA GLY A 7 -7.31 -28.98 -88.14
C GLY A 7 -6.58 -28.45 -86.89
N TYR A 8 -5.24 -28.39 -86.93
CA TYR A 8 -4.41 -27.99 -85.78
C TYR A 8 -4.50 -26.49 -85.47
N GLY A 9 -4.64 -25.64 -86.50
CA GLY A 9 -4.79 -24.19 -86.33
C GLY A 9 -6.04 -23.82 -85.51
N LEU A 10 -7.19 -24.44 -85.81
CA LEU A 10 -8.45 -24.19 -85.09
C LEU A 10 -8.36 -24.62 -83.61
N VAL A 11 -7.81 -25.80 -83.35
CA VAL A 11 -7.61 -26.34 -81.98
C VAL A 11 -6.65 -25.47 -81.17
N LEU A 12 -5.57 -24.97 -81.79
CA LEU A 12 -4.62 -24.05 -81.13
C LEU A 12 -5.30 -22.72 -80.76
N THR A 13 -6.07 -22.11 -81.65
CA THR A 13 -6.84 -20.89 -81.32
C THR A 13 -7.85 -21.13 -80.21
N LEU A 14 -8.58 -22.25 -80.23
CA LEU A 14 -9.52 -22.62 -79.17
C LEU A 14 -8.81 -22.83 -77.82
N LEU A 15 -7.65 -23.50 -77.83
CA LEU A 15 -6.81 -23.69 -76.63
C LEU A 15 -6.33 -22.34 -76.07
N VAL A 16 -5.81 -21.46 -76.92
CA VAL A 16 -5.33 -20.13 -76.51
C VAL A 16 -6.47 -19.28 -75.95
N ILE A 17 -7.64 -19.26 -76.59
CA ILE A 17 -8.83 -18.55 -76.09
C ILE A 17 -9.29 -19.14 -74.75
N THR A 18 -9.25 -20.46 -74.59
CA THR A 18 -9.64 -21.13 -73.33
C THR A 18 -8.68 -20.78 -72.21
N VAL A 19 -7.36 -20.85 -72.45
CA VAL A 19 -6.33 -20.47 -71.47
C VAL A 19 -6.46 -19.00 -71.09
N LEU A 20 -6.61 -18.10 -72.08
CA LEU A 20 -6.82 -16.67 -71.82
C LEU A 20 -8.13 -16.40 -71.06
N SER A 21 -9.19 -17.16 -71.32
CA SER A 21 -10.46 -17.04 -70.60
C SER A 21 -10.35 -17.53 -69.16
N VAL A 22 -9.65 -18.65 -68.91
CA VAL A 22 -9.40 -19.18 -67.56
C VAL A 22 -8.54 -18.21 -66.77
N VAL A 23 -7.46 -17.67 -67.38
CA VAL A 23 -6.60 -16.66 -66.74
C VAL A 23 -7.38 -15.37 -66.48
N GLY A 24 -8.16 -14.89 -67.46
CA GLY A 24 -9.00 -13.70 -67.31
C GLY A 24 -10.03 -13.84 -66.19
N LEU A 25 -10.72 -14.98 -66.13
CA LEU A 25 -11.67 -15.28 -65.06
C LEU A 25 -10.97 -15.44 -63.70
N ALA A 26 -9.79 -16.04 -63.66
CA ALA A 26 -9.00 -16.18 -62.44
C ALA A 26 -8.54 -14.81 -61.90
N VAL A 27 -8.14 -13.88 -62.77
CA VAL A 27 -7.77 -12.51 -62.36
C VAL A 27 -8.99 -11.75 -61.84
N VAL A 28 -10.14 -11.86 -62.51
CA VAL A 28 -11.39 -11.23 -62.04
C VAL A 28 -11.81 -11.82 -60.69
N ALA A 29 -11.77 -13.15 -60.54
CA ALA A 29 -12.08 -13.82 -59.28
C ALA A 29 -11.12 -13.39 -58.15
N ALA A 30 -9.82 -13.34 -58.42
CA ALA A 30 -8.81 -12.86 -57.47
C ALA A 30 -9.04 -11.39 -57.07
N THR A 31 -9.47 -10.55 -58.02
CA THR A 31 -9.76 -9.12 -57.78
C THR A 31 -11.02 -8.95 -56.93
N ILE A 32 -12.09 -9.69 -57.22
CA ILE A 32 -13.33 -9.70 -56.43
C ILE A 32 -13.03 -10.19 -55.00
N GLN A 33 -12.27 -11.27 -54.87
CA GLN A 33 -11.91 -11.82 -53.56
C GLN A 33 -10.99 -10.88 -52.78
N GLY A 34 -10.05 -10.21 -53.45
CA GLY A 34 -9.21 -9.16 -52.85
C GLY A 34 -10.06 -8.00 -52.33
N THR A 35 -10.99 -7.50 -53.14
CA THR A 35 -11.91 -6.41 -52.77
C THR A 35 -12.78 -6.78 -51.57
N PHE A 36 -13.33 -8.00 -51.57
CA PHE A 36 -14.12 -8.51 -50.45
C PHE A 36 -13.30 -8.59 -49.16
N ARG A 37 -12.06 -9.11 -49.21
CA ARG A 37 -11.17 -9.15 -48.03
C ARG A 37 -10.85 -7.75 -47.50
N THR A 38 -10.61 -6.79 -48.37
CA THR A 38 -10.39 -5.40 -47.96
C THR A 38 -11.64 -4.80 -47.32
N THR A 39 -12.83 -5.05 -47.89
CA THR A 39 -14.11 -4.59 -47.32
C THR A 39 -14.35 -5.18 -45.93
N VAL A 40 -14.10 -6.48 -45.74
CA VAL A 40 -14.23 -7.12 -44.43
C VAL A 40 -13.25 -6.52 -43.42
N ARG A 41 -11.99 -6.27 -43.81
CA ARG A 41 -11.00 -5.64 -42.92
C ARG A 41 -11.36 -4.21 -42.54
N GLU A 42 -11.87 -3.43 -43.48
CA GLU A 42 -12.34 -2.07 -43.21
C GLU A 42 -13.50 -2.09 -42.21
N VAL A 43 -14.50 -2.95 -42.43
CA VAL A 43 -15.63 -3.11 -41.51
C VAL A 43 -15.16 -3.59 -40.13
N ASP A 44 -14.21 -4.53 -40.06
CA ASP A 44 -13.65 -5.05 -38.81
C ASP A 44 -12.95 -3.94 -38.00
N VAL A 45 -12.10 -3.15 -38.65
CA VAL A 45 -11.38 -2.04 -38.01
C VAL A 45 -12.35 -0.97 -37.51
N ASN A 46 -13.35 -0.60 -38.33
CA ASN A 46 -14.32 0.43 -37.95
C ASN A 46 -15.19 -0.01 -36.76
N ILE A 47 -15.74 -1.22 -36.83
CA ILE A 47 -16.54 -1.78 -35.73
C ILE A 47 -15.71 -1.89 -34.45
N SER A 48 -14.44 -2.28 -34.57
CA SER A 48 -13.56 -2.37 -33.41
C SER A 48 -13.32 -1.01 -32.76
N ALA A 49 -13.07 0.02 -33.58
CA ALA A 49 -12.89 1.39 -33.10
C ALA A 49 -14.18 1.97 -32.49
N GLU A 50 -15.35 1.71 -33.09
CA GLU A 50 -16.64 2.13 -32.56
C GLU A 50 -16.97 1.43 -31.23
N ALA A 51 -16.65 0.14 -31.10
CA ALA A 51 -16.85 -0.60 -29.85
C ALA A 51 -15.96 -0.09 -28.72
N GLU A 52 -14.68 0.16 -28.99
CA GLU A 52 -13.74 0.71 -28.02
C GLU A 52 -14.17 2.11 -27.56
N ALA A 53 -14.55 2.98 -28.52
CA ALA A 53 -15.06 4.31 -28.22
C ALA A 53 -16.35 4.25 -27.39
N ALA A 54 -17.31 3.40 -27.78
CA ALA A 54 -18.56 3.22 -27.04
C ALA A 54 -18.30 2.72 -25.62
N MET A 55 -17.38 1.77 -25.44
CA MET A 55 -17.02 1.25 -24.13
C MET A 55 -16.38 2.33 -23.23
N ASP A 56 -15.52 3.18 -23.78
CA ASP A 56 -14.93 4.30 -23.04
C ASP A 56 -15.99 5.37 -22.70
N GLU A 57 -16.93 5.63 -23.60
CA GLU A 57 -18.08 6.52 -23.39
C GLU A 57 -19.00 6.00 -22.29
N VAL A 58 -19.38 4.71 -22.30
CA VAL A 58 -20.20 4.08 -21.26
C VAL A 58 -19.58 4.27 -19.88
N VAL A 59 -18.28 4.02 -19.76
CA VAL A 59 -17.55 4.17 -18.50
C VAL A 59 -17.49 5.64 -18.08
N GLY A 60 -17.30 6.56 -19.03
CA GLY A 60 -17.33 8.01 -18.80
C GLY A 60 -18.69 8.51 -18.30
N ASP A 61 -19.77 8.06 -18.90
CA ASP A 61 -21.14 8.41 -18.51
C ASP A 61 -21.48 7.83 -17.13
N LEU A 62 -21.10 6.57 -16.86
CA LEU A 62 -21.28 5.94 -15.56
C LEU A 62 -20.55 6.70 -14.44
N ARG A 63 -19.31 7.14 -14.71
CA ARG A 63 -18.53 7.98 -13.78
C ARG A 63 -19.24 9.30 -13.48
N THR A 64 -19.75 9.96 -14.51
CA THR A 64 -20.44 11.25 -14.38
C THR A 64 -21.72 11.08 -13.57
N ALA A 65 -22.50 10.05 -13.87
CA ALA A 65 -23.75 9.74 -13.18
C ALA A 65 -23.54 9.44 -11.68
N LEU A 66 -22.47 8.73 -11.32
CA LEU A 66 -22.13 8.42 -9.92
C LEU A 66 -21.66 9.64 -9.11
N ARG A 67 -21.15 10.67 -9.77
CA ARG A 67 -20.70 11.92 -9.15
C ARG A 67 -21.82 12.93 -8.97
N GLU A 68 -22.62 13.14 -10.02
CA GLU A 68 -23.66 14.18 -10.03
C GLU A 68 -24.95 13.74 -9.31
N GLN A 69 -25.07 12.44 -8.99
CA GLN A 69 -26.17 11.77 -8.27
C GLN A 69 -27.53 12.49 -8.35
N SER A 70 -28.43 12.00 -9.21
CA SER A 70 -29.81 12.48 -9.21
C SER A 70 -30.53 12.10 -7.91
N THR A 71 -31.55 12.86 -7.52
CA THR A 71 -32.40 12.57 -6.34
C THR A 71 -33.07 11.19 -6.37
N GLN A 72 -33.17 10.57 -7.55
CA GLN A 72 -33.78 9.24 -7.75
C GLN A 72 -32.83 8.08 -7.36
N TYR A 73 -31.52 8.28 -7.43
CA TYR A 73 -30.50 7.25 -7.21
C TYR A 73 -29.42 7.74 -6.22
N MET A 74 -29.85 8.38 -5.14
CA MET A 74 -28.92 8.89 -4.13
C MET A 74 -28.24 7.70 -3.44
N ILE A 75 -26.92 7.61 -3.54
CA ILE A 75 -26.13 6.53 -2.97
C ILE A 75 -25.40 7.09 -1.75
N SER A 76 -25.79 6.61 -0.56
CA SER A 76 -25.10 6.95 0.68
C SER A 76 -23.81 6.14 0.82
N ILE A 77 -22.74 6.82 1.18
CA ILE A 77 -21.42 6.27 1.49
C ILE A 77 -21.11 6.34 2.99
N THR A 78 -22.14 6.37 3.83
CA THR A 78 -22.01 6.37 5.29
C THR A 78 -22.17 4.98 5.86
N LYS A 79 -21.39 4.65 6.89
CA LYS A 79 -21.60 3.45 7.71
C LYS A 79 -22.40 3.78 8.96
N ASP A 80 -23.18 2.81 9.45
CA ASP A 80 -23.84 2.91 10.75
C ASP A 80 -22.85 2.64 11.91
N ALA A 81 -23.33 2.72 13.15
CA ALA A 81 -22.50 2.49 14.35
C ALA A 81 -21.91 1.06 14.43
N ASN A 82 -22.44 0.10 13.67
CA ASN A 82 -21.96 -1.27 13.59
C ASN A 82 -21.07 -1.50 12.35
N GLY A 83 -20.74 -0.44 11.59
CA GLY A 83 -19.93 -0.52 10.39
C GLY A 83 -20.67 -1.00 9.14
N GLN A 84 -22.00 -1.12 9.17
CA GLN A 84 -22.82 -1.58 8.04
C GLN A 84 -23.14 -0.43 7.07
N ILE A 85 -23.18 -0.74 5.78
CA ILE A 85 -23.59 0.21 4.73
C ILE A 85 -25.12 0.30 4.64
N ASP A 86 -25.62 1.33 3.96
CA ASP A 86 -27.06 1.50 3.69
C ASP A 86 -27.64 0.29 2.92
N SER A 87 -28.74 -0.27 3.41
CA SER A 87 -29.45 -1.40 2.79
C SER A 87 -29.91 -1.17 1.33
N LEU A 88 -30.08 0.10 0.93
CA LEU A 88 -30.48 0.48 -0.43
C LEU A 88 -29.29 0.69 -1.37
N PHE A 89 -28.04 0.67 -0.85
CA PHE A 89 -26.82 0.91 -1.63
C PHE A 89 -26.78 0.04 -2.91
N ASP A 90 -26.95 -1.27 -2.74
CA ASP A 90 -26.89 -2.23 -3.85
C ASP A 90 -28.01 -2.03 -4.87
N THR A 91 -29.21 -1.71 -4.39
CA THR A 91 -30.38 -1.50 -5.26
C THR A 91 -30.19 -0.25 -6.10
N HIS A 92 -29.82 0.88 -5.48
CA HIS A 92 -29.62 2.14 -6.18
C HIS A 92 -28.45 2.09 -7.16
N LEU A 93 -27.34 1.45 -6.79
CA LEU A 93 -26.19 1.30 -7.67
C LEU A 93 -26.54 0.43 -8.89
N LYS A 94 -27.23 -0.69 -8.68
CA LYS A 94 -27.66 -1.57 -9.77
C LYS A 94 -28.64 -0.88 -10.72
N ASP A 95 -29.63 -0.17 -10.19
CA ASP A 95 -30.62 0.52 -11.02
C ASP A 95 -29.99 1.66 -11.84
N LEU A 96 -29.07 2.42 -11.23
CA LEU A 96 -28.30 3.45 -11.93
C LEU A 96 -27.45 2.85 -13.04
N ALA A 97 -26.69 1.80 -12.74
CA ALA A 97 -25.81 1.16 -13.70
C ALA A 97 -26.60 0.53 -14.85
N GLN A 98 -27.74 -0.13 -14.57
CA GLN A 98 -28.63 -0.67 -15.59
C GLN A 98 -29.15 0.41 -16.54
N LYS A 99 -29.59 1.55 -16.00
CA LYS A 99 -30.08 2.68 -16.82
C LYS A 99 -28.98 3.23 -17.74
N ILE A 100 -27.84 3.59 -17.17
CA ILE A 100 -26.76 4.26 -17.92
C ILE A 100 -26.07 3.31 -18.89
N VAL A 101 -25.77 2.08 -18.46
CA VAL A 101 -24.98 1.14 -19.27
C VAL A 101 -25.85 0.42 -20.29
N VAL A 102 -27.07 -0.01 -19.92
CA VAL A 102 -27.88 -0.86 -20.80
C VAL A 102 -28.95 -0.04 -21.52
N ASP A 103 -29.82 0.66 -20.79
CA ASP A 103 -30.99 1.29 -21.40
C ASP A 103 -30.62 2.44 -22.36
N ASP A 104 -29.56 3.18 -22.07
CA ASP A 104 -29.11 4.29 -22.91
C ASP A 104 -28.27 3.84 -24.11
N TYR A 105 -27.44 2.79 -23.96
CA TYR A 105 -26.57 2.33 -25.05
C TYR A 105 -27.22 1.30 -25.97
N LYS A 106 -28.21 0.51 -25.52
CA LYS A 106 -28.99 -0.37 -26.42
C LYS A 106 -29.71 0.37 -27.55
N LYS A 107 -29.85 1.69 -27.45
CA LYS A 107 -30.44 2.55 -28.47
C LYS A 107 -29.49 2.87 -29.64
N LYS A 108 -28.18 2.57 -29.54
CA LYS A 108 -27.20 2.88 -30.59
C LYS A 108 -27.26 1.84 -31.71
N ASP A 109 -27.40 2.31 -32.96
CA ASP A 109 -27.70 1.46 -34.12
C ASP A 109 -26.62 0.41 -34.47
N PHE A 110 -25.35 0.65 -34.12
CA PHE A 110 -24.23 -0.25 -34.40
C PHE A 110 -24.06 -1.36 -33.34
N LEU A 111 -24.85 -1.32 -32.26
CA LEU A 111 -24.84 -2.31 -31.19
C LEU A 111 -25.96 -3.34 -31.40
N GLU A 112 -25.62 -4.60 -31.16
CA GLU A 112 -26.58 -5.72 -31.11
C GLU A 112 -27.06 -5.94 -29.69
N ASP A 113 -26.15 -5.95 -28.70
CA ASP A 113 -26.50 -6.11 -27.29
C ASP A 113 -25.51 -5.37 -26.38
N VAL A 114 -26.01 -5.00 -25.19
CA VAL A 114 -25.22 -4.40 -24.11
C VAL A 114 -25.69 -5.01 -22.80
N THR A 115 -24.75 -5.55 -22.01
CA THR A 115 -25.06 -6.19 -20.74
C THR A 115 -24.12 -5.71 -19.65
N ILE A 116 -24.61 -5.74 -18.42
CA ILE A 116 -23.83 -5.50 -17.21
C ILE A 116 -24.09 -6.64 -16.22
N GLU A 117 -23.02 -7.27 -15.75
CA GLU A 117 -23.06 -8.40 -14.83
C GLU A 117 -22.31 -8.04 -13.54
N ASP A 118 -22.93 -8.29 -12.38
CA ASP A 118 -22.28 -8.17 -11.07
C ASP A 118 -21.44 -9.41 -10.79
N VAL A 119 -20.12 -9.22 -10.68
CA VAL A 119 -19.16 -10.28 -10.37
C VAL A 119 -18.47 -10.04 -9.03
N THR A 120 -19.05 -9.21 -8.15
CA THR A 120 -18.45 -8.86 -6.86
C THR A 120 -18.13 -10.09 -6.02
N THR A 121 -19.05 -11.06 -5.95
CA THR A 121 -18.90 -12.27 -5.13
C THR A 121 -17.86 -13.26 -5.65
N SER A 122 -17.30 -13.07 -6.85
CA SER A 122 -16.19 -13.91 -7.31
C SER A 122 -14.84 -13.47 -6.73
N GLU A 123 -14.74 -12.23 -6.26
CA GLU A 123 -13.49 -11.64 -5.75
C GLU A 123 -13.60 -11.29 -4.25
N LEU A 124 -14.79 -10.89 -3.79
CA LEU A 124 -15.05 -10.51 -2.40
C LEU A 124 -15.94 -11.55 -1.70
N ASN A 125 -15.71 -11.74 -0.40
CA ASN A 125 -16.50 -12.66 0.42
C ASN A 125 -17.94 -12.14 0.57
N ALA A 126 -18.91 -12.95 0.16
CA ALA A 126 -20.34 -12.62 0.22
C ALA A 126 -20.81 -12.32 1.66
N SER A 127 -20.21 -12.94 2.68
CA SER A 127 -20.64 -12.76 4.07
C SER A 127 -20.28 -11.39 4.66
N THR A 128 -19.39 -10.63 4.02
CA THR A 128 -18.93 -9.31 4.51
C THR A 128 -19.31 -8.16 3.57
N LEU A 129 -20.09 -8.42 2.51
CA LEU A 129 -20.48 -7.39 1.54
C LEU A 129 -21.29 -6.24 2.13
N SER A 130 -22.04 -6.49 3.20
CA SER A 130 -22.80 -5.46 3.92
C SER A 130 -21.90 -4.43 4.65
N ASN A 131 -20.58 -4.68 4.72
CA ASN A 131 -19.60 -3.76 5.29
C ASN A 131 -18.80 -3.00 4.21
N HIS A 132 -18.99 -3.33 2.94
CA HIS A 132 -18.15 -2.88 1.83
C HIS A 132 -18.95 -2.07 0.81
N PHE A 133 -18.43 -0.90 0.43
CA PHE A 133 -18.97 -0.12 -0.69
C PHE A 133 -18.48 -0.60 -2.07
N THR A 134 -17.43 -1.43 -2.12
CA THR A 134 -16.86 -1.87 -3.40
C THR A 134 -17.76 -2.88 -4.12
N ARG A 135 -18.06 -2.62 -5.39
CA ARG A 135 -18.74 -3.55 -6.31
C ARG A 135 -17.95 -3.70 -7.60
N ILE A 136 -18.06 -4.86 -8.24
CA ILE A 136 -17.31 -5.22 -9.44
C ILE A 136 -18.30 -5.63 -10.52
N TYR A 137 -18.25 -4.96 -11.66
CA TYR A 137 -19.13 -5.25 -12.79
C TYR A 137 -18.33 -5.58 -14.05
N ASN A 138 -18.84 -6.53 -14.84
CA ASN A 138 -18.40 -6.74 -16.22
C ASN A 138 -19.41 -6.08 -17.16
N ILE A 139 -18.96 -5.09 -17.92
CA ILE A 139 -19.73 -4.46 -18.99
C ILE A 139 -19.37 -5.15 -20.29
N THR A 140 -20.37 -5.66 -21.02
CA THR A 140 -20.17 -6.33 -22.31
C THR A 140 -20.98 -5.62 -23.40
N ILE A 141 -20.32 -5.33 -24.51
CA ILE A 141 -20.91 -4.73 -25.71
C ILE A 141 -20.71 -5.68 -26.89
N VAL A 142 -21.78 -5.98 -27.61
CA VAL A 142 -21.77 -6.77 -28.85
C VAL A 142 -22.11 -5.85 -30.01
N THR A 143 -21.23 -5.76 -31.00
CA THR A 143 -21.44 -4.96 -32.21
C THR A 143 -21.96 -5.80 -33.37
N LYS A 144 -22.62 -5.14 -34.32
CA LYS A 144 -23.07 -5.75 -35.59
C LYS A 144 -22.53 -5.01 -36.80
N ALA A 145 -22.43 -5.73 -37.92
CA ALA A 145 -22.00 -5.15 -39.18
C ALA A 145 -23.04 -4.17 -39.75
N PRO A 146 -22.60 -3.04 -40.36
CA PRO A 146 -23.49 -2.15 -41.09
C PRO A 146 -24.28 -2.88 -42.20
N ASP A 147 -25.58 -2.62 -42.26
CA ASP A 147 -26.49 -3.27 -43.22
C ASP A 147 -26.13 -2.97 -44.68
N ASP A 148 -25.45 -1.85 -44.95
CA ASP A 148 -25.11 -1.35 -46.28
C ASP A 148 -23.93 -2.10 -46.94
N LYS A 149 -23.01 -2.65 -46.15
CA LYS A 149 -21.78 -3.30 -46.64
C LYS A 149 -21.95 -4.78 -47.03
N LYS A 150 -23.14 -5.37 -46.86
CA LYS A 150 -23.47 -6.79 -47.16
C LYS A 150 -22.50 -7.80 -46.51
N VAL A 151 -21.92 -7.47 -45.35
CA VAL A 151 -21.07 -8.37 -44.57
C VAL A 151 -21.94 -9.01 -43.48
N SER A 152 -22.67 -10.07 -43.82
CA SER A 152 -23.80 -10.55 -43.02
C SER A 152 -23.47 -11.30 -41.71
N LYS A 153 -22.22 -11.29 -41.21
CA LYS A 153 -21.80 -12.08 -40.02
C LYS A 153 -20.61 -11.53 -39.21
N LEU A 154 -20.29 -10.24 -39.31
CA LEU A 154 -19.18 -9.70 -38.51
C LEU A 154 -19.71 -9.10 -37.20
N GLU A 155 -19.67 -9.91 -36.15
CA GLU A 155 -19.94 -9.49 -34.77
C GLU A 155 -18.64 -9.49 -33.96
N ARG A 156 -18.52 -8.53 -33.04
CA ARG A 156 -17.43 -8.48 -32.06
C ARG A 156 -18.00 -8.25 -30.67
N THR A 157 -17.50 -9.02 -29.72
CA THR A 157 -17.81 -8.86 -28.30
C THR A 157 -16.64 -8.16 -27.62
N TYR A 158 -16.93 -7.14 -26.83
CA TYR A 158 -15.96 -6.44 -26.01
C TYR A 158 -16.44 -6.47 -24.57
N THR A 159 -15.58 -6.88 -23.66
CA THR A 159 -15.87 -6.90 -22.23
C THR A 159 -14.87 -6.03 -21.50
N LYS A 160 -15.36 -5.19 -20.59
CA LYS A 160 -14.54 -4.36 -19.71
C LYS A 160 -15.02 -4.54 -18.27
N ARG A 161 -14.11 -4.95 -17.39
CA ARG A 161 -14.38 -5.00 -15.96
C ARG A 161 -14.23 -3.60 -15.38
N VAL A 162 -15.13 -3.22 -14.47
CA VAL A 162 -15.08 -1.96 -13.72
C VAL A 162 -15.22 -2.25 -12.23
N ILE A 163 -14.37 -1.64 -11.42
CA ILE A 163 -14.51 -1.61 -9.96
C ILE A 163 -15.15 -0.28 -9.58
N ILE A 164 -16.24 -0.34 -8.83
CA ILE A 164 -16.92 0.84 -8.29
C ILE A 164 -16.62 0.89 -6.80
N SER A 165 -15.94 1.94 -6.34
CA SER A 165 -15.52 2.04 -4.94
C SER A 165 -15.24 3.49 -4.51
N PRO A 166 -15.51 3.87 -3.26
CA PRO A 166 -15.10 5.16 -2.70
C PRO A 166 -13.65 5.14 -2.17
N THR A 167 -12.76 4.34 -2.76
CA THR A 167 -11.33 4.34 -2.43
C THR A 167 -10.61 5.56 -3.03
N PRO A 168 -9.60 6.13 -2.38
CA PRO A 168 -8.88 7.30 -2.89
C PRO A 168 -8.13 7.00 -4.20
N SER A 169 -7.99 8.01 -5.07
CA SER A 169 -7.41 7.78 -6.40
C SER A 169 -5.92 7.41 -6.37
N PHE A 170 -5.17 7.76 -5.31
CA PHE A 170 -3.74 7.43 -5.24
C PHE A 170 -3.46 5.91 -5.32
N LEU A 171 -4.40 5.07 -4.86
CA LEU A 171 -4.31 3.61 -4.93
C LEU A 171 -4.42 3.04 -6.35
N GLN A 172 -4.69 3.88 -7.35
CA GLN A 172 -4.80 3.49 -8.77
C GLN A 172 -3.50 3.68 -9.55
N TYR A 173 -2.49 4.28 -8.93
CA TYR A 173 -1.23 4.65 -9.57
C TYR A 173 -0.04 3.96 -8.90
N ALA A 174 0.93 3.53 -9.70
CA ALA A 174 2.23 3.09 -9.20
C ALA A 174 3.01 4.27 -8.62
N LEU A 175 2.98 5.41 -9.29
CA LEU A 175 3.73 6.59 -8.89
C LEU A 175 2.89 7.82 -9.18
N GLY A 176 2.87 8.81 -8.30
CA GLY A 176 2.32 10.10 -8.68
C GLY A 176 2.54 11.27 -7.75
N SER A 177 2.33 12.46 -8.33
CA SER A 177 2.34 13.71 -7.60
C SER A 177 1.24 14.65 -8.09
N ALA A 178 0.55 15.32 -7.15
CA ALA A 178 -0.39 16.38 -7.48
C ALA A 178 0.27 17.73 -7.76
N GLU A 179 1.54 17.90 -7.40
CA GLU A 179 2.35 19.08 -7.75
C GLU A 179 3.29 18.72 -8.92
N SER A 180 4.52 18.29 -8.61
CA SER A 180 5.54 17.95 -9.60
C SER A 180 6.14 16.57 -9.32
N LEU A 181 6.14 15.70 -10.33
CA LEU A 181 6.84 14.43 -10.33
C LEU A 181 8.22 14.62 -10.97
N ILE A 182 9.27 14.46 -10.18
CA ILE A 182 10.66 14.66 -10.60
C ILE A 182 11.34 13.29 -10.67
N LEU A 183 11.68 12.87 -11.88
CA LEU A 183 12.38 11.60 -12.16
C LEU A 183 13.82 11.90 -12.54
N ASN A 184 14.72 11.68 -11.59
CA ASN A 184 16.16 11.86 -11.75
C ASN A 184 16.80 10.51 -12.06
N GLY A 185 17.37 10.40 -13.25
CA GLY A 185 18.03 9.20 -13.70
C GLY A 185 17.07 8.13 -14.20
N SER A 186 17.21 6.91 -13.70
CA SER A 186 16.70 5.73 -14.40
C SER A 186 15.67 4.85 -13.67
N PRO A 187 14.66 5.38 -12.95
CA PRO A 187 13.67 4.52 -12.32
C PRO A 187 12.85 3.72 -13.33
N THR A 188 12.38 2.54 -12.93
CA THR A 188 11.48 1.68 -13.71
C THR A 188 10.13 1.60 -13.02
N ILE A 189 9.07 2.04 -13.70
CA ILE A 189 7.71 2.02 -13.21
C ILE A 189 6.86 1.10 -14.08
N THR A 190 6.17 0.14 -13.47
CA THR A 190 5.19 -0.74 -14.13
C THR A 190 3.82 -0.49 -13.51
N GLY A 191 2.98 0.23 -14.23
CA GLY A 191 1.71 0.73 -13.72
C GLY A 191 1.42 2.12 -14.26
N ASN A 192 0.22 2.62 -13.98
CA ASN A 192 -0.17 3.97 -14.33
C ASN A 192 0.56 4.98 -13.45
N VAL A 193 0.88 6.14 -14.02
CA VAL A 193 1.55 7.23 -13.31
C VAL A 193 0.69 8.47 -13.37
N PHE A 194 0.55 9.18 -12.27
CA PHE A 194 -0.17 10.45 -12.20
C PHE A 194 0.79 11.61 -11.97
N ALA A 195 0.71 12.66 -12.79
CA ALA A 195 1.49 13.86 -12.57
C ALA A 195 0.77 15.08 -13.13
N ASN A 196 0.78 16.19 -12.39
CA ASN A 196 0.34 17.48 -12.91
C ASN A 196 1.47 18.21 -13.66
N GLU A 197 2.70 18.04 -13.19
CA GLU A 197 3.94 18.40 -13.88
C GLU A 197 4.91 17.20 -13.81
N LEU A 198 5.57 16.89 -14.92
CA LEU A 198 6.58 15.84 -15.01
C LEU A 198 7.91 16.46 -15.45
N VAL A 199 8.91 16.33 -14.58
CA VAL A 199 10.29 16.77 -14.83
C VAL A 199 11.17 15.53 -14.89
N ILE A 200 11.96 15.41 -15.96
CA ILE A 200 12.85 14.26 -16.18
C ILE A 200 14.27 14.76 -16.37
N HIS A 201 15.19 14.24 -15.56
CA HIS A 201 16.63 14.50 -15.67
C HIS A 201 17.37 13.19 -15.95
N LYS A 202 18.48 13.29 -16.68
CA LYS A 202 19.33 12.14 -16.98
C LYS A 202 20.21 11.77 -15.77
N GLU A 203 20.51 12.75 -14.94
CA GLU A 203 21.38 12.65 -13.78
C GLU A 203 20.59 12.21 -12.54
N ALA A 204 21.07 11.20 -11.83
CA ALA A 204 20.54 10.81 -10.52
C ALA A 204 21.29 11.53 -9.41
N ASN A 205 20.57 12.09 -8.42
CA ASN A 205 21.17 12.74 -7.27
C ASN A 205 21.33 11.76 -6.09
N TYR A 206 22.43 11.85 -5.34
CA TYR A 206 22.64 11.07 -4.11
C TYR A 206 23.53 11.82 -3.11
N THR A 207 23.44 11.43 -1.84
CA THR A 207 24.35 11.94 -0.80
C THR A 207 25.25 10.80 -0.33
N PRO A 208 26.59 10.93 -0.49
CA PRO A 208 27.55 9.94 0.00
C PRO A 208 27.50 9.77 1.52
N THR A 209 27.76 8.56 2.03
CA THR A 209 27.75 8.26 3.47
C THR A 209 28.77 9.09 4.25
N ASN A 210 29.94 9.34 3.64
CA ASN A 210 31.04 10.10 4.26
C ASN A 210 31.36 11.43 3.53
N GLY A 211 30.50 11.87 2.62
CA GLY A 211 30.72 13.06 1.80
C GLY A 211 29.96 14.30 2.28
N SER A 212 30.45 15.49 1.92
CA SER A 212 29.73 16.74 2.13
C SER A 212 28.97 17.15 0.86
N GLY A 213 27.64 17.04 0.90
CA GLY A 213 26.75 17.57 -0.14
C GLY A 213 26.24 16.53 -1.14
N GLN A 214 25.27 16.97 -1.95
CA GLN A 214 24.64 16.16 -2.99
C GLN A 214 25.59 16.00 -4.20
N GLN A 215 25.69 14.78 -4.70
CA GLN A 215 26.44 14.41 -5.90
C GLN A 215 25.48 13.95 -7.00
N GLN A 216 25.95 13.97 -8.25
CA GLN A 216 25.19 13.58 -9.43
C GLN A 216 25.92 12.48 -10.19
N VAL A 217 25.16 11.53 -10.74
CA VAL A 217 25.68 10.49 -11.62
C VAL A 217 24.84 10.36 -12.88
N ASP A 218 25.54 10.25 -14.01
CA ASP A 218 24.95 10.05 -15.33
C ASP A 218 24.38 8.63 -15.45
N THR A 219 23.11 8.50 -15.83
CA THR A 219 22.45 7.20 -16.02
C THR A 219 21.48 7.28 -17.22
N PRO A 220 20.95 6.15 -17.74
CA PRO A 220 19.87 6.21 -18.73
C PRO A 220 18.61 6.91 -18.18
N PHE A 221 17.69 7.28 -19.08
CA PHE A 221 16.41 7.89 -18.72
C PHE A 221 15.45 6.91 -18.02
N PRO A 222 14.33 7.38 -17.42
CA PRO A 222 13.36 6.51 -16.79
C PRO A 222 12.63 5.60 -17.79
N GLN A 223 12.10 4.48 -17.29
CA GLN A 223 11.20 3.61 -18.03
C GLN A 223 9.84 3.58 -17.35
N ILE A 224 8.77 3.87 -18.09
CA ILE A 224 7.39 3.77 -17.61
C ILE A 224 6.63 2.81 -18.52
N THR A 225 6.14 1.72 -17.93
CA THR A 225 5.27 0.74 -18.59
C THR A 225 3.85 0.93 -18.06
N GLY A 226 3.09 1.78 -18.72
CA GLY A 226 1.73 2.16 -18.33
C GLY A 226 1.28 3.42 -19.05
N SER A 227 0.22 4.06 -18.57
CA SER A 227 -0.22 5.37 -19.07
C SER A 227 0.17 6.48 -18.09
N LEU A 228 0.51 7.65 -18.64
CA LEU A 228 0.68 8.91 -17.91
C LEU A 228 -0.68 9.60 -17.82
N TYR A 229 -1.12 9.88 -16.61
CA TYR A 229 -2.36 10.58 -16.31
C TYR A 229 -2.05 11.98 -15.78
N SER A 230 -2.80 12.97 -16.23
CA SER A 230 -2.72 14.34 -15.73
C SER A 230 -4.10 14.97 -15.66
N GLN A 231 -4.29 15.90 -14.72
CA GLN A 231 -5.44 16.82 -14.77
C GLN A 231 -5.18 17.97 -15.77
N ASN A 232 -3.91 18.25 -16.08
CA ASN A 232 -3.49 19.37 -16.91
C ASN A 232 -3.16 18.94 -18.34
N LYS A 233 -3.39 19.83 -19.32
CA LYS A 233 -3.09 19.55 -20.74
C LYS A 233 -1.58 19.54 -21.06
N ASN A 234 -0.76 20.21 -20.24
CA ASN A 234 0.68 20.36 -20.44
C ASN A 234 1.44 19.66 -19.32
N LEU A 235 1.69 18.36 -19.48
CA LEU A 235 2.41 17.55 -18.51
C LEU A 235 3.92 17.85 -18.46
N PHE A 236 4.51 18.20 -19.61
CA PHE A 236 5.95 18.42 -19.75
C PHE A 236 6.25 19.91 -19.71
N ALA A 237 7.19 20.31 -18.84
CA ALA A 237 7.63 21.71 -18.72
C ALA A 237 8.35 22.21 -20.00
N ASP A 238 9.08 21.32 -20.69
CA ASP A 238 9.86 21.63 -21.90
C ASP A 238 9.24 21.09 -23.18
N LYS A 239 9.49 21.79 -24.30
CA LYS A 239 9.01 21.41 -25.65
C LYS A 239 10.08 20.64 -26.43
N GLU A 240 9.71 19.44 -26.91
CA GLU A 240 10.31 18.62 -27.99
C GLU A 240 11.70 17.98 -27.75
N PRO A 241 11.97 16.74 -28.24
CA PRO A 241 11.08 15.61 -28.51
C PRO A 241 10.96 14.65 -27.30
N ARG A 242 9.77 14.10 -27.05
CA ARG A 242 9.45 13.33 -25.83
C ARG A 242 10.18 11.98 -25.75
N GLU A 243 10.46 11.39 -26.91
CA GLU A 243 11.15 10.11 -27.08
C GLU A 243 12.54 10.12 -26.42
N ALA A 244 13.22 11.28 -26.44
CA ALA A 244 14.55 11.43 -25.90
C ALA A 244 14.60 11.33 -24.36
N PHE A 245 13.47 11.49 -23.67
CA PHE A 245 13.38 11.49 -22.21
C PHE A 245 12.98 10.13 -21.62
N PHE A 246 12.86 9.09 -22.44
CA PHE A 246 12.50 7.76 -21.96
C PHE A 246 13.50 6.70 -22.43
N TYR A 247 13.74 5.73 -21.56
CA TYR A 247 14.62 4.61 -21.84
C TYR A 247 14.14 3.84 -23.08
N LYS A 248 15.08 3.56 -23.99
CA LYS A 248 14.82 2.88 -25.28
C LYS A 248 13.77 3.61 -26.16
N GLU A 249 13.59 4.92 -25.96
CA GLU A 249 12.66 5.78 -26.72
C GLU A 249 11.20 5.31 -26.65
N LYS A 250 10.83 4.58 -25.59
CA LYS A 250 9.47 4.07 -25.38
C LYS A 250 8.64 5.08 -24.61
N VAL A 251 7.91 5.91 -25.34
CA VAL A 251 7.03 6.93 -24.75
C VAL A 251 5.74 6.29 -24.22
N PRO A 252 5.35 6.52 -22.95
CA PRO A 252 4.07 6.09 -22.41
C PRO A 252 2.89 6.79 -23.08
N ALA A 253 1.74 6.13 -23.11
CA ALA A 253 0.50 6.75 -23.58
C ALA A 253 0.08 7.89 -22.62
N LEU A 254 -0.21 9.08 -23.16
CA LEU A 254 -0.70 10.21 -22.38
C LEU A 254 -2.24 10.20 -22.34
N LYS A 255 -2.80 10.31 -21.14
CA LYS A 255 -4.23 10.37 -20.87
C LYS A 255 -4.54 11.62 -20.05
N ASN A 256 -5.35 12.51 -20.62
CA ASN A 256 -5.71 13.80 -20.01
C ASN A 256 -7.11 13.77 -19.35
N ASP A 257 -7.60 12.58 -19.02
CA ASP A 257 -8.92 12.33 -18.43
C ASP A 257 -8.81 11.94 -16.95
N SER A 258 -7.71 12.31 -16.28
CA SER A 258 -7.53 11.95 -14.88
C SER A 258 -8.55 12.66 -14.01
N ASN A 259 -9.30 11.85 -13.30
CA ASN A 259 -10.40 12.24 -12.44
C ASN A 259 -9.99 12.06 -10.98
N PHE A 260 -8.72 12.38 -10.67
CA PHE A 260 -8.12 12.15 -9.36
C PHE A 260 -8.95 12.81 -8.26
N ILE A 261 -9.39 12.00 -7.30
CA ILE A 261 -10.11 12.38 -6.10
C ILE A 261 -9.25 12.00 -4.91
N ASP A 262 -8.87 13.01 -4.14
CA ASP A 262 -8.19 12.79 -2.88
C ASP A 262 -9.15 12.52 -1.73
N PHE A 263 -8.63 11.95 -0.66
CA PHE A 263 -9.35 11.82 0.61
C PHE A 263 -8.97 12.96 1.56
N LYS A 264 -9.76 13.15 2.61
CA LYS A 264 -9.48 14.14 3.64
C LYS A 264 -8.69 13.45 4.76
N PHE A 265 -7.39 13.70 4.80
CA PHE A 265 -6.48 13.02 5.73
C PHE A 265 -6.90 13.15 7.19
N ASP A 266 -7.16 14.37 7.64
CA ASP A 266 -7.51 14.65 9.04
C ASP A 266 -8.81 13.96 9.47
N GLU A 267 -9.81 13.89 8.57
CA GLU A 267 -11.08 13.20 8.84
C GLU A 267 -10.88 11.68 8.91
N ALA A 268 -10.12 11.10 7.96
CA ALA A 268 -9.83 9.66 7.93
C ALA A 268 -9.01 9.21 9.16
N MET A 269 -8.01 9.99 9.56
CA MET A 269 -7.22 9.72 10.75
C MET A 269 -8.07 9.79 12.03
N LEU A 270 -8.98 10.78 12.12
CA LEU A 270 -9.87 10.93 13.26
C LEU A 270 -10.91 9.80 13.34
N GLU A 271 -11.39 9.30 12.20
CA GLU A 271 -12.25 8.13 12.14
C GLU A 271 -11.52 6.88 12.67
N GLU A 272 -10.28 6.66 12.24
CA GLU A 272 -9.46 5.56 12.73
C GLU A 272 -9.15 5.69 14.22
N GLU A 273 -8.84 6.90 14.71
CA GLU A 273 -8.68 7.19 16.14
C GLU A 273 -9.95 6.80 16.91
N ARG A 274 -11.14 7.24 16.47
CA ARG A 274 -12.42 6.83 17.10
C ARG A 274 -12.61 5.32 17.09
N ARG A 275 -12.22 4.63 16.01
CA ARG A 275 -12.32 3.18 15.87
C ARG A 275 -11.46 2.46 16.90
N ILE A 276 -10.20 2.87 17.06
CA ILE A 276 -9.28 2.32 18.06
C ILE A 276 -9.81 2.54 19.48
N PHE A 277 -10.22 3.76 19.84
CA PHE A 277 -10.74 4.01 21.19
C PHE A 277 -12.05 3.22 21.46
N SER A 278 -12.91 3.09 20.45
CA SER A 278 -14.17 2.34 20.58
C SER A 278 -13.94 0.84 20.74
N SER A 279 -12.95 0.24 20.06
CA SER A 279 -12.59 -1.18 20.26
C SER A 279 -12.16 -1.44 21.70
N GLU A 280 -11.56 -0.44 22.35
CA GLU A 280 -11.12 -0.52 23.74
C GLU A 280 -12.18 -0.11 24.77
N ASN A 281 -13.44 0.04 24.36
CA ASN A 281 -14.56 0.53 25.20
C ASN A 281 -14.31 1.93 25.80
N LEU A 282 -13.49 2.76 25.15
CA LEU A 282 -13.20 4.13 25.55
C LEU A 282 -14.07 5.10 24.73
N GLN A 283 -14.83 5.95 25.41
CA GLN A 283 -15.64 6.98 24.75
C GLN A 283 -14.76 8.14 24.29
N PHE A 284 -14.48 8.19 22.99
CA PHE A 284 -13.73 9.27 22.34
C PHE A 284 -14.65 10.08 21.42
N THR A 285 -14.61 11.41 21.55
CA THR A 285 -15.36 12.36 20.73
C THR A 285 -14.39 13.42 20.20
N GLU A 286 -14.76 14.16 19.16
CA GLU A 286 -13.89 15.18 18.55
C GLU A 286 -13.48 16.30 19.53
N SER A 287 -14.29 16.54 20.57
CA SER A 287 -13.98 17.52 21.63
C SER A 287 -13.15 16.95 22.79
N SER A 288 -12.93 15.63 22.80
CA SER A 288 -12.25 14.95 23.89
C SER A 288 -10.73 15.16 23.81
N SER A 289 -10.11 15.55 24.92
CA SER A 289 -8.65 15.40 25.07
C SER A 289 -8.32 13.92 25.26
N VAL A 290 -7.39 13.39 24.45
CA VAL A 290 -6.84 12.03 24.59
C VAL A 290 -6.42 11.76 26.03
N THR A 291 -5.59 12.65 26.59
CA THR A 291 -5.12 12.54 27.98
C THR A 291 -6.26 12.46 28.98
N ALA A 292 -7.33 13.23 28.78
CA ALA A 292 -8.49 13.17 29.67
C ALA A 292 -9.26 11.84 29.57
N VAL A 293 -9.37 11.26 28.37
CA VAL A 293 -10.01 9.95 28.16
C VAL A 293 -9.19 8.84 28.81
N LEU A 294 -7.87 8.83 28.60
CA LEU A 294 -6.96 7.83 29.19
C LEU A 294 -6.92 7.97 30.72
N ASN A 295 -6.79 9.20 31.24
CA ASN A 295 -6.80 9.46 32.69
C ASN A 295 -8.10 8.97 33.36
N LYS A 296 -9.25 9.18 32.72
CA LYS A 296 -10.54 8.68 33.23
C LYS A 296 -10.54 7.15 33.36
N ALA A 297 -10.00 6.43 32.38
CA ALA A 297 -9.88 4.97 32.43
C ALA A 297 -8.94 4.52 33.58
N ILE A 298 -7.81 5.19 33.75
CA ILE A 298 -6.86 4.93 34.84
C ILE A 298 -7.50 5.15 36.21
N LEU A 299 -8.23 6.25 36.41
CA LEU A 299 -8.92 6.54 37.66
C LEU A 299 -9.99 5.49 37.99
N GLN A 300 -10.78 5.06 37.00
CA GLN A 300 -11.78 4.01 37.18
C GLN A 300 -11.17 2.65 37.55
N ALA A 301 -9.99 2.34 37.01
CA ALA A 301 -9.25 1.14 37.38
C ALA A 301 -8.69 1.24 38.81
N ALA A 302 -8.13 2.39 39.18
CA ALA A 302 -7.57 2.63 40.50
C ALA A 302 -8.61 2.52 41.63
N ASP A 303 -9.86 2.92 41.39
CA ASP A 303 -10.94 2.87 42.39
C ASP A 303 -11.38 1.44 42.78
N LYS A 304 -11.03 0.44 41.96
CA LYS A 304 -11.42 -0.97 42.16
C LYS A 304 -10.29 -1.86 42.70
N GLY A 305 -9.05 -1.39 42.62
CA GLY A 305 -7.87 -2.19 42.94
C GLY A 305 -7.42 -2.09 44.40
N THR A 306 -6.43 -2.90 44.74
CA THR A 306 -5.82 -2.97 46.08
C THR A 306 -4.75 -1.88 46.21
N MET A 307 -4.97 -0.92 47.11
CA MET A 307 -4.01 0.18 47.33
C MET A 307 -2.73 -0.30 48.02
N ILE A 308 -1.58 -0.02 47.39
CA ILE A 308 -0.25 -0.30 47.92
C ILE A 308 0.33 1.00 48.47
N ALA A 309 0.32 1.10 49.80
CA ALA A 309 0.86 2.24 50.53
C ALA A 309 2.24 1.93 51.13
N GLU A 310 2.97 2.98 51.48
CA GLU A 310 4.35 2.90 51.99
C GLU A 310 4.44 2.08 53.29
N ASP A 311 3.45 2.17 54.17
CA ASP A 311 3.36 1.40 55.41
C ASP A 311 3.23 -0.10 55.15
N VAL A 312 2.47 -0.50 54.13
CA VAL A 312 2.32 -1.90 53.71
C VAL A 312 3.64 -2.44 53.17
N LEU A 313 4.32 -1.69 52.30
CA LEU A 313 5.64 -2.09 51.79
C LEU A 313 6.67 -2.18 52.92
N ASN A 314 6.75 -1.18 53.79
CA ASN A 314 7.62 -1.20 54.97
C ASN A 314 7.39 -2.43 55.84
N SER A 315 6.14 -2.90 55.99
CA SER A 315 5.83 -4.12 56.72
C SER A 315 6.38 -5.38 56.05
N ILE A 316 6.29 -5.49 54.72
CA ILE A 316 6.86 -6.57 53.91
C ILE A 316 8.38 -6.59 54.08
N PHE A 317 9.04 -5.44 53.89
CA PHE A 317 10.49 -5.31 54.02
C PHE A 317 11.02 -5.73 55.40
N ASN A 318 10.36 -5.27 56.47
CA ASN A 318 10.74 -5.65 57.83
C ASN A 318 10.61 -7.16 58.08
N SER A 319 9.66 -7.82 57.41
CA SER A 319 9.45 -9.26 57.53
C SER A 319 10.53 -10.11 56.82
N LEU A 320 11.14 -9.58 55.76
CA LEU A 320 12.12 -10.28 54.93
C LEU A 320 13.53 -10.32 55.52
N LYS A 321 13.79 -9.56 56.60
CA LYS A 321 15.10 -9.48 57.28
C LYS A 321 16.26 -9.24 56.31
N LEU A 322 16.06 -8.39 55.32
CA LEU A 322 17.07 -8.09 54.33
C LEU A 322 18.24 -7.32 54.99
N PRO A 323 19.51 -7.57 54.62
CA PRO A 323 20.66 -6.86 55.18
C PRO A 323 20.58 -5.35 54.92
N ASP A 324 21.23 -4.54 55.77
CA ASP A 324 21.22 -3.05 55.76
C ASP A 324 21.44 -2.40 54.37
N ILE A 325 22.05 -3.12 53.43
CA ILE A 325 22.26 -2.71 52.03
C ILE A 325 20.92 -2.54 51.27
N THR A 326 19.82 -3.14 51.73
CA THR A 326 18.48 -2.97 51.14
C THR A 326 17.70 -1.79 51.73
N SER A 327 18.07 -1.33 52.93
CA SER A 327 17.56 -0.07 53.50
C SER A 327 18.03 1.14 52.69
N SER A 328 19.12 1.01 51.91
CA SER A 328 19.57 2.03 50.95
C SER A 328 18.84 1.96 49.60
N LEU A 329 18.26 0.81 49.21
CA LEU A 329 17.38 0.66 48.04
C LEU A 329 15.97 1.22 48.30
N LEU A 330 15.58 1.26 49.57
CA LEU A 330 14.41 1.97 50.11
C LEU A 330 14.65 3.46 50.33
N THR A 331 15.78 4.01 49.87
CA THR A 331 15.96 5.46 49.97
C THR A 331 14.87 6.13 49.16
N LYS A 332 14.00 6.86 49.87
CA LYS A 332 13.28 8.00 49.36
C LYS A 332 14.29 8.91 48.68
N ASN A 333 14.64 8.64 47.44
CA ASN A 333 15.35 9.56 46.58
C ASN A 333 14.28 10.53 46.02
N GLY A 334 13.52 11.19 46.91
CA GLY A 334 12.38 12.05 46.55
C GLY A 334 11.01 11.35 46.52
N SER A 335 10.25 11.52 45.45
CA SER A 335 8.81 11.18 45.36
C SER A 335 8.50 9.78 44.78
N ILE A 336 9.49 8.87 44.72
CA ILE A 336 9.40 7.56 44.05
C ILE A 336 9.34 6.42 45.07
N LEU A 337 8.47 5.42 44.84
CA LEU A 337 8.28 4.22 45.64
C LEU A 337 9.01 3.02 45.04
N THR A 338 9.87 2.31 45.78
CA THR A 338 10.65 1.16 45.27
C THR A 338 10.10 -0.17 45.76
N VAL A 339 9.79 -1.09 44.84
CA VAL A 339 9.35 -2.47 45.08
C VAL A 339 10.43 -3.44 44.58
N PRO A 340 11.12 -4.18 45.47
CA PRO A 340 12.31 -4.94 45.14
C PRO A 340 12.00 -6.29 44.51
N SER A 341 10.81 -6.84 44.79
CA SER A 341 10.32 -8.11 44.29
C SER A 341 8.80 -8.08 44.20
N LEU A 342 8.26 -8.25 42.99
CA LEU A 342 6.80 -8.34 42.77
C LEU A 342 6.17 -9.49 43.54
N TYR A 343 6.88 -10.60 43.69
CA TYR A 343 6.41 -11.80 44.40
C TYR A 343 5.90 -11.50 45.81
N GLU A 344 6.54 -10.57 46.51
CA GLU A 344 6.18 -10.24 47.89
C GLU A 344 4.87 -9.46 47.98
N VAL A 345 4.60 -8.64 46.97
CA VAL A 345 3.41 -7.79 46.87
C VAL A 345 2.21 -8.56 46.32
N LEU A 346 2.43 -9.69 45.61
CA LEU A 346 1.37 -10.60 45.15
C LEU A 346 0.41 -11.04 46.27
N SER A 347 0.95 -11.20 47.49
CA SER A 347 0.17 -11.66 48.65
C SER A 347 -0.84 -10.62 49.16
N LEU A 348 -0.71 -9.36 48.76
CA LEU A 348 -1.53 -8.25 49.27
C LEU A 348 -2.89 -8.14 48.59
N GLY A 349 -3.01 -8.67 47.38
CA GLY A 349 -4.25 -8.65 46.62
C GLY A 349 -4.01 -8.65 45.12
N ASP A 350 -5.08 -8.93 44.39
CA ASP A 350 -5.11 -8.72 42.94
C ASP A 350 -5.29 -7.22 42.64
N ASP A 351 -4.95 -6.83 41.42
CA ASP A 351 -5.08 -5.45 40.90
C ASP A 351 -4.38 -4.38 41.76
N LEU A 352 -3.05 -4.38 41.74
CA LEU A 352 -2.23 -3.50 42.58
C LEU A 352 -2.33 -2.04 42.12
N VAL A 353 -2.59 -1.13 43.06
CA VAL A 353 -2.70 0.32 42.81
C VAL A 353 -1.65 1.08 43.60
N PHE A 354 -0.78 1.81 42.92
CA PHE A 354 0.24 2.66 43.53
C PHE A 354 -0.16 4.13 43.39
N SER A 355 -0.17 4.87 44.50
CA SER A 355 -0.66 6.26 44.55
C SER A 355 0.37 7.33 44.13
N GLN A 356 1.59 6.90 43.78
CA GLN A 356 2.72 7.75 43.41
C GLN A 356 3.63 7.04 42.40
N SER A 357 4.62 7.74 41.85
CA SER A 357 5.62 7.14 40.96
C SER A 357 6.29 5.93 41.63
N THR A 358 6.43 4.84 40.90
CA THR A 358 6.83 3.53 41.43
C THR A 358 7.89 2.88 40.54
N GLN A 359 8.94 2.38 41.16
CA GLN A 359 9.94 1.51 40.56
C GLN A 359 9.71 0.08 41.05
N VAL A 360 9.67 -0.87 40.13
CA VAL A 360 9.39 -2.28 40.38
C VAL A 360 10.48 -3.14 39.75
N ALA A 361 11.06 -4.05 40.54
CA ALA A 361 11.95 -5.08 40.03
C ALA A 361 11.28 -6.47 40.12
N ASN A 362 11.21 -7.19 39.00
CA ASN A 362 10.77 -8.58 38.98
C ASN A 362 11.97 -9.52 39.00
N ILE A 363 12.36 -9.95 40.20
CA ILE A 363 13.54 -10.81 40.42
C ILE A 363 13.20 -12.31 40.48
N SER A 364 11.93 -12.67 40.41
CA SER A 364 11.43 -14.06 40.46
C SER A 364 10.17 -14.22 39.63
N ASP A 365 9.91 -15.43 39.16
CA ASP A 365 8.72 -15.71 38.34
C ASP A 365 7.43 -15.26 39.03
N SER A 366 6.68 -14.39 38.36
CA SER A 366 5.51 -13.72 38.92
C SER A 366 4.37 -13.64 37.90
N THR A 367 3.14 -13.75 38.38
CA THR A 367 1.93 -13.49 37.58
C THR A 367 1.03 -12.54 38.34
N LEU A 368 0.71 -11.40 37.73
CA LEU A 368 -0.11 -10.34 38.29
C LEU A 368 -1.40 -10.19 37.46
N SER A 369 -2.50 -9.85 38.13
CA SER A 369 -3.72 -9.46 37.43
C SER A 369 -3.52 -8.10 36.76
N SER A 370 -3.29 -7.06 37.56
CA SER A 370 -3.13 -5.69 37.07
C SER A 370 -2.09 -4.88 37.85
N ILE A 371 -1.56 -3.85 37.20
CA ILE A 371 -0.78 -2.78 37.82
C ILE A 371 -1.42 -1.45 37.42
N VAL A 372 -1.73 -0.62 38.41
CA VAL A 372 -2.21 0.76 38.22
C VAL A 372 -1.31 1.72 38.98
N VAL A 373 -0.81 2.78 38.34
CA VAL A 373 0.11 3.75 38.97
C VAL A 373 -0.39 5.18 38.75
N LYS A 374 -0.53 5.96 39.83
CA LYS A 374 -0.83 7.40 39.80
C LYS A 374 0.47 8.22 39.82
N GLY A 375 1.25 8.11 38.75
CA GLY A 375 2.59 8.67 38.61
C GLY A 375 3.39 7.84 37.59
N ASP A 376 4.71 7.99 37.57
CA ASP A 376 5.57 7.25 36.64
C ASP A 376 5.80 5.80 37.08
N LEU A 377 5.90 4.86 36.14
CA LEU A 377 6.28 3.48 36.38
C LEU A 377 7.63 3.17 35.75
N VAL A 378 8.54 2.60 36.53
CA VAL A 378 9.76 1.97 36.03
C VAL A 378 9.71 0.48 36.40
N LEU A 379 9.65 -0.40 35.42
CA LEU A 379 9.58 -1.85 35.59
C LEU A 379 10.85 -2.50 35.02
N SER A 380 11.65 -3.10 35.89
CA SER A 380 12.83 -3.88 35.50
C SER A 380 12.54 -5.37 35.65
N ASN A 381 12.46 -6.09 34.53
CA ASN A 381 12.18 -7.52 34.51
C ASN A 381 13.48 -8.33 34.38
N ILE A 382 13.76 -9.17 35.38
CA ILE A 382 14.93 -10.06 35.44
C ILE A 382 14.51 -11.54 35.29
N SER A 383 13.26 -11.89 35.65
CA SER A 383 12.71 -13.27 35.59
C SER A 383 11.46 -13.33 34.69
N ASN A 384 10.65 -14.39 34.75
CA ASN A 384 9.38 -14.41 34.00
C ASN A 384 8.33 -13.52 34.68
N LEU A 385 7.68 -12.64 33.91
CA LEU A 385 6.58 -11.81 34.39
C LEU A 385 5.40 -11.88 33.43
N THR A 386 4.24 -12.25 33.96
CA THR A 386 2.97 -12.17 33.23
C THR A 386 2.05 -11.19 33.93
N ILE A 387 1.59 -10.15 33.23
CA ILE A 387 0.47 -9.31 33.70
C ILE A 387 -0.72 -9.63 32.79
N THR A 388 -1.87 -10.00 33.36
CA THR A 388 -2.96 -10.65 32.58
C THR A 388 -4.09 -9.73 32.16
N ASP A 389 -4.37 -8.64 32.88
CA ASP A 389 -5.56 -7.80 32.63
C ASP A 389 -5.20 -6.38 32.17
N LYS A 390 -4.47 -5.60 32.98
CA LYS A 390 -4.19 -4.18 32.64
C LYS A 390 -2.91 -3.63 33.27
N LEU A 391 -2.25 -2.74 32.53
CA LEU A 391 -1.11 -1.93 32.96
C LEU A 391 -1.40 -0.45 32.71
N PHE A 392 -1.95 0.23 33.72
CA PHE A 392 -2.52 1.59 33.58
C PHE A 392 -1.71 2.60 34.39
N VAL A 393 -1.18 3.64 33.74
CA VAL A 393 -0.21 4.55 34.35
C VAL A 393 -0.57 6.00 34.03
N ASP A 394 -0.82 6.80 35.08
CA ASP A 394 -1.02 8.25 34.96
C ASP A 394 0.32 8.98 35.05
N GLY A 395 1.19 8.72 34.07
CA GLY A 395 2.58 9.18 34.02
C GLY A 395 3.35 8.44 32.93
N ASN A 396 4.67 8.46 32.98
CA ASN A 396 5.52 7.74 32.03
C ASN A 396 5.67 6.26 32.42
N VAL A 397 5.80 5.38 31.42
CA VAL A 397 6.08 3.95 31.59
C VAL A 397 7.45 3.64 31.00
N THR A 398 8.35 3.08 31.81
CA THR A 398 9.63 2.54 31.35
C THR A 398 9.70 1.07 31.72
N ILE A 399 9.77 0.19 30.72
CA ILE A 399 9.91 -1.25 30.90
C ILE A 399 11.27 -1.66 30.34
N THR A 400 12.07 -2.32 31.17
CA THR A 400 13.34 -2.92 30.76
C THR A 400 13.25 -4.42 30.97
N ASN A 401 13.22 -5.18 29.87
CA ASN A 401 13.28 -6.63 29.88
C ASN A 401 14.73 -7.07 29.65
N LEU A 402 15.31 -7.77 30.63
CA LEU A 402 16.71 -8.17 30.58
C LEU A 402 16.90 -9.52 29.89
N LYS A 403 18.14 -9.82 29.55
CA LYS A 403 18.55 -11.02 28.84
C LYS A 403 17.99 -12.31 29.44
N GLY A 404 17.29 -13.09 28.61
CA GLY A 404 16.70 -14.37 28.99
C GLY A 404 15.43 -14.27 29.84
N ALA A 405 14.94 -13.06 30.15
CA ALA A 405 13.68 -12.85 30.84
C ALA A 405 12.52 -12.79 29.84
N ASN A 406 11.37 -13.32 30.24
CA ASN A 406 10.14 -13.26 29.45
C ASN A 406 9.14 -12.31 30.13
N ILE A 407 8.57 -11.38 29.38
CA ILE A 407 7.52 -10.50 29.87
C ILE A 407 6.29 -10.56 28.96
N THR A 408 5.14 -10.84 29.55
CA THR A 408 3.83 -10.78 28.89
C THR A 408 3.07 -9.58 29.44
N LEU A 409 2.77 -8.63 28.55
CA LEU A 409 2.10 -7.38 28.87
C LEU A 409 0.67 -7.38 28.30
N PRO A 410 -0.31 -6.94 29.09
CA PRO A 410 -1.69 -6.80 28.67
C PRO A 410 -1.87 -5.43 28.04
N LYS A 411 -3.10 -4.92 28.08
CA LYS A 411 -3.42 -3.56 27.69
C LYS A 411 -2.59 -2.55 28.46
N ILE A 412 -1.89 -1.69 27.75
CA ILE A 412 -1.09 -0.61 28.34
C ILE A 412 -1.77 0.72 28.05
N ILE A 413 -2.14 1.46 29.10
CA ILE A 413 -2.65 2.82 28.98
C ILE A 413 -1.73 3.76 29.75
N SER A 414 -1.25 4.80 29.08
CA SER A 414 -0.34 5.80 29.66
C SER A 414 -0.78 7.22 29.33
N THR A 415 -0.81 8.13 30.31
CA THR A 415 -0.95 9.57 30.02
C THR A 415 0.39 10.23 29.65
N GLY A 416 1.52 9.59 29.96
CA GLY A 416 2.87 9.99 29.55
C GLY A 416 3.49 9.05 28.51
N ASP A 417 4.80 9.19 28.30
CA ASP A 417 5.57 8.40 27.34
C ASP A 417 5.65 6.92 27.75
N ILE A 418 5.71 6.02 26.77
CA ILE A 418 5.99 4.59 26.98
C ILE A 418 7.33 4.26 26.33
N THR A 419 8.22 3.65 27.11
CA THR A 419 9.52 3.14 26.65
C THR A 419 9.64 1.67 27.01
N ILE A 420 9.84 0.82 26.00
CA ILE A 420 10.09 -0.62 26.16
C ILE A 420 11.49 -0.90 25.61
N VAL A 421 12.38 -1.38 26.46
CA VAL A 421 13.74 -1.81 26.10
C VAL A 421 13.85 -3.30 26.37
N ASN A 422 14.16 -4.08 25.35
CA ASN A 422 14.30 -5.52 25.42
C ASN A 422 15.72 -5.97 25.02
N GLN A 423 16.48 -6.44 26.01
CA GLN A 423 17.90 -6.79 25.87
C GLN A 423 18.09 -8.30 25.71
N ASP A 424 17.69 -8.87 24.57
CA ASP A 424 17.74 -10.33 24.30
C ASP A 424 16.84 -11.18 25.25
N GLY A 425 15.72 -10.61 25.71
CA GLY A 425 14.63 -11.36 26.33
C GLY A 425 13.43 -11.42 25.38
N THR A 426 12.30 -11.98 25.80
CA THR A 426 11.08 -12.02 24.97
C THR A 426 10.01 -11.10 25.55
N VAL A 427 9.42 -10.25 24.70
CA VAL A 427 8.29 -9.38 25.04
C VAL A 427 7.06 -9.82 24.25
N THR A 428 5.99 -10.17 24.95
CA THR A 428 4.70 -10.50 24.33
C THR A 428 3.67 -9.45 24.71
N LEU A 429 3.13 -8.73 23.73
CA LEU A 429 1.95 -7.88 23.91
C LEU A 429 0.71 -8.71 23.62
N THR A 430 -0.28 -8.66 24.51
CA THR A 430 -1.51 -9.45 24.39
C THR A 430 -2.76 -8.61 24.14
N ASP A 431 -2.61 -7.29 24.13
CA ASP A 431 -3.69 -6.33 23.89
C ASP A 431 -3.10 -4.97 23.45
N SER A 432 -3.98 -3.98 23.26
CA SER A 432 -3.69 -2.63 22.78
C SER A 432 -2.73 -1.82 23.65
N LEU A 433 -2.02 -0.90 22.98
CA LEU A 433 -1.12 0.07 23.61
C LEU A 433 -1.61 1.47 23.25
N LEU A 434 -2.00 2.24 24.26
CA LEU A 434 -2.53 3.60 24.10
C LEU A 434 -1.72 4.57 24.96
N THR A 435 -1.10 5.57 24.34
CA THR A 435 -0.41 6.64 25.05
C THR A 435 -0.78 8.02 24.52
N SER A 436 -0.94 9.03 25.40
CA SER A 436 -0.96 10.43 24.96
C SER A 436 0.42 11.03 24.71
N GLY A 437 1.49 10.34 25.12
CA GLY A 437 2.88 10.70 24.87
C GLY A 437 3.47 9.98 23.66
N SER A 438 4.79 9.81 23.70
CA SER A 438 5.59 9.09 22.72
C SER A 438 5.71 7.61 23.07
N LEU A 439 5.90 6.76 22.05
CA LEU A 439 6.22 5.34 22.23
C LEU A 439 7.61 5.07 21.64
N LEU A 440 8.50 4.49 22.44
CA LEU A 440 9.78 3.93 22.01
C LEU A 440 9.79 2.43 22.30
N ILE A 441 10.04 1.62 21.28
CA ILE A 441 10.34 0.19 21.41
C ILE A 441 11.74 -0.04 20.85
N ASP A 442 12.64 -0.49 21.70
CA ASP A 442 14.03 -0.82 21.40
C ASP A 442 14.24 -2.29 21.76
N THR A 443 14.39 -3.16 20.76
CA THR A 443 14.40 -4.61 20.95
C THR A 443 15.47 -5.29 20.11
N ASN A 444 16.12 -6.29 20.70
CA ASN A 444 17.02 -7.21 20.01
C ASN A 444 16.37 -8.57 19.71
N ASP A 445 15.08 -8.74 20.03
CA ASP A 445 14.29 -9.97 19.78
C ASP A 445 13.00 -9.60 19.04
N ASP A 446 12.40 -10.60 18.40
CA ASP A 446 11.21 -10.39 17.58
C ASP A 446 10.05 -9.84 18.43
N ILE A 447 9.26 -8.93 17.87
CA ILE A 447 8.08 -8.36 18.54
C ILE A 447 6.87 -8.27 17.61
N SER A 448 5.73 -8.77 18.07
CA SER A 448 4.46 -8.64 17.35
C SER A 448 3.61 -7.52 17.95
N LEU A 449 3.21 -6.56 17.10
CA LEU A 449 2.27 -5.48 17.40
C LEU A 449 0.99 -5.73 16.56
N ASP A 450 0.30 -6.82 16.91
CA ASP A 450 -0.91 -7.33 16.28
C ASP A 450 -2.20 -6.83 16.94
N HIS A 451 -2.09 -5.75 17.70
CA HIS A 451 -3.18 -5.10 18.42
C HIS A 451 -3.26 -3.60 18.06
N PRO A 452 -4.43 -2.96 18.24
CA PRO A 452 -4.58 -1.52 18.00
C PRO A 452 -3.54 -0.70 18.77
N LEU A 453 -2.92 0.25 18.07
CA LEU A 453 -1.86 1.10 18.62
C LEU A 453 -2.20 2.58 18.40
N PHE A 454 -2.23 3.35 19.49
CA PHE A 454 -2.39 4.79 19.46
C PHE A 454 -1.24 5.50 20.18
N VAL A 455 -0.61 6.46 19.48
CA VAL A 455 0.51 7.25 20.00
C VAL A 455 0.21 8.74 19.82
N GLY A 456 0.04 9.45 20.94
CA GLY A 456 -0.31 10.86 20.98
C GLY A 456 0.80 11.82 20.56
N ASN A 457 2.05 11.35 20.49
CA ASN A 457 3.20 12.11 19.99
C ASN A 457 4.01 11.29 18.96
N ASN A 458 5.26 10.93 19.26
CA ASN A 458 6.14 10.25 18.31
C ASN A 458 6.19 8.74 18.55
N LEU A 459 6.20 7.95 17.47
CA LEU A 459 6.47 6.51 17.52
C LEU A 459 7.89 6.25 17.00
N THR A 460 8.72 5.59 17.80
CA THR A 460 10.05 5.12 17.41
C THR A 460 10.17 3.61 17.61
N LEU A 461 10.47 2.88 16.54
CA LEU A 461 10.74 1.45 16.55
C LEU A 461 12.20 1.19 16.17
N LYS A 462 12.90 0.42 17.00
CA LYS A 462 14.28 -0.02 16.78
C LYS A 462 14.37 -1.54 16.93
N PRO A 463 14.06 -2.29 15.85
CA PRO A 463 14.13 -3.75 15.84
C PRO A 463 15.56 -4.18 15.54
N LEU A 464 16.49 -4.01 16.47
CA LEU A 464 17.92 -4.28 16.25
C LEU A 464 18.14 -5.78 15.98
N ASN A 465 18.64 -6.14 14.80
CA ASN A 465 18.81 -7.53 14.35
C ASN A 465 17.58 -8.45 14.57
N SER A 466 16.36 -7.90 14.50
CA SER A 466 15.11 -8.61 14.81
C SER A 466 14.00 -8.29 13.83
N THR A 467 12.92 -9.05 13.91
CA THR A 467 11.69 -8.85 13.14
C THR A 467 10.64 -8.15 13.99
N PHE A 468 9.95 -7.16 13.44
CA PHE A 468 8.71 -6.66 14.04
C PHE A 468 7.52 -6.86 13.11
N GLU A 469 6.36 -7.14 13.69
CA GLU A 469 5.12 -7.37 12.94
C GLU A 469 4.10 -6.27 13.28
N LEU A 470 3.48 -5.64 12.27
CA LEU A 470 2.38 -4.68 12.42
C LEU A 470 1.17 -5.17 11.61
N THR A 471 0.21 -5.83 12.24
CA THR A 471 -0.96 -6.43 11.56
C THR A 471 -2.30 -5.75 11.87
N LYS A 472 -2.27 -4.68 12.67
CA LYS A 472 -3.43 -3.80 12.95
C LYS A 472 -3.11 -2.37 12.60
N ASN A 473 -4.17 -1.58 12.44
CA ASN A 473 -4.03 -0.17 12.14
C ASN A 473 -3.39 0.59 13.30
N ILE A 474 -2.65 1.63 12.94
CA ILE A 474 -1.84 2.43 13.86
C ILE A 474 -2.12 3.90 13.62
N VAL A 475 -2.25 4.67 14.70
CA VAL A 475 -2.38 6.12 14.65
C VAL A 475 -1.25 6.75 15.45
N VAL A 476 -0.43 7.58 14.78
CA VAL A 476 0.66 8.36 15.36
C VAL A 476 0.38 9.84 15.09
N LYS A 477 0.12 10.64 16.13
CA LYS A 477 -0.26 12.05 15.93
C LYS A 477 0.87 12.93 15.40
N ASN A 478 2.12 12.54 15.63
CA ASN A 478 3.30 13.29 15.19
C ASN A 478 4.21 12.40 14.31
N ASN A 479 5.49 12.22 14.63
CA ASN A 479 6.43 11.54 13.73
C ASN A 479 6.49 10.02 13.95
N LEU A 480 6.67 9.28 12.85
CA LEU A 480 6.99 7.86 12.84
C LEU A 480 8.45 7.65 12.44
N THR A 481 9.23 6.99 13.27
CA THR A 481 10.62 6.60 12.97
C THR A 481 10.78 5.09 13.14
N ILE A 482 11.24 4.42 12.09
CA ILE A 482 11.67 3.03 12.13
C ILE A 482 13.13 3.01 11.72
N THR A 483 14.00 2.47 12.58
CA THR A 483 15.45 2.52 12.37
C THR A 483 16.07 1.22 12.83
N GLY A 484 16.63 0.47 11.88
CA GLY A 484 17.39 -0.74 12.19
C GLY A 484 18.82 -0.42 12.60
N ASN A 485 19.65 -1.45 12.69
CA ASN A 485 21.04 -1.28 13.06
C ASN A 485 21.82 -0.53 11.98
N THR A 486 22.64 0.45 12.40
CA THR A 486 23.50 1.22 11.50
C THR A 486 24.90 0.64 11.36
N ASP A 487 25.19 -0.47 12.05
CA ASP A 487 26.47 -1.16 11.97
C ASP A 487 26.65 -1.83 10.61
N VAL A 488 27.51 -1.23 9.78
CA VAL A 488 27.82 -1.67 8.41
C VAL A 488 28.59 -3.01 8.37
N SER A 489 28.96 -3.58 9.52
CA SER A 489 29.71 -4.83 9.62
C SER A 489 28.84 -6.09 9.71
N THR A 490 27.53 -5.92 9.88
CA THR A 490 26.55 -7.01 9.96
C THR A 490 25.60 -6.96 8.77
N ASP A 491 25.24 -8.12 8.20
CA ASP A 491 24.17 -8.20 7.21
C ASP A 491 22.89 -7.55 7.78
N GLU A 492 22.15 -6.78 6.97
CA GLU A 492 20.83 -6.26 7.35
C GLU A 492 19.92 -7.46 7.70
N LYS A 493 19.48 -7.52 8.97
CA LYS A 493 18.62 -8.60 9.49
C LYS A 493 17.28 -8.08 9.99
N GLU A 494 17.10 -6.77 9.94
CA GLU A 494 15.94 -6.08 10.45
C GLU A 494 14.80 -6.12 9.44
N ILE A 495 13.71 -6.80 9.82
CA ILE A 495 12.56 -7.00 8.95
C ILE A 495 11.33 -6.41 9.63
N GLY A 496 10.64 -5.51 8.93
CA GLY A 496 9.29 -5.08 9.29
C GLY A 496 8.27 -5.83 8.45
N MET A 497 7.42 -6.63 9.09
CA MET A 497 6.33 -7.36 8.43
C MET A 497 5.00 -6.65 8.64
N PHE A 498 4.30 -6.30 7.55
CA PHE A 498 3.12 -5.45 7.63
C PHE A 498 1.87 -6.12 7.06
N ASP A 499 0.77 -5.99 7.80
CA ASP A 499 -0.59 -6.04 7.30
C ASP A 499 -1.41 -4.93 7.96
N SER A 500 -1.02 -3.67 7.75
CA SER A 500 -1.55 -2.55 8.53
C SER A 500 -1.71 -1.27 7.72
N ILE A 501 -2.65 -0.44 8.17
CA ILE A 501 -2.78 0.95 7.74
C ILE A 501 -2.21 1.84 8.85
N VAL A 502 -1.23 2.66 8.51
CA VAL A 502 -0.51 3.51 9.45
C VAL A 502 -0.78 4.98 9.12
N TYR A 503 -1.45 5.68 10.03
CA TYR A 503 -1.70 7.11 9.93
C TYR A 503 -0.68 7.88 10.76
N THR A 504 0.05 8.80 10.12
CA THR A 504 1.08 9.62 10.76
C THR A 504 0.81 11.11 10.53
N GLY A 505 0.59 11.88 11.59
CA GLY A 505 0.31 13.32 11.50
C GLY A 505 1.54 14.20 11.20
N GLY A 506 2.75 13.64 11.29
CA GLY A 506 4.03 14.29 11.02
C GLY A 506 4.86 13.57 9.95
N GLU A 507 6.18 13.66 10.08
CA GLU A 507 7.15 13.02 9.18
C GLU A 507 7.22 11.50 9.41
N VAL A 508 7.44 10.75 8.32
CA VAL A 508 7.80 9.34 8.39
C VAL A 508 9.24 9.15 7.92
N LYS A 509 10.03 8.50 8.76
CA LYS A 509 11.40 8.09 8.45
C LYS A 509 11.56 6.58 8.63
N ILE A 510 11.95 5.88 7.58
CA ILE A 510 12.33 4.46 7.65
C ILE A 510 13.72 4.29 7.04
N THR A 511 14.65 3.75 7.84
CA THR A 511 16.06 3.59 7.48
C THR A 511 16.61 2.26 7.98
N ASN A 512 17.46 1.59 7.18
CA ASN A 512 18.17 0.37 7.57
C ASN A 512 17.22 -0.77 8.01
N VAL A 513 16.09 -0.91 7.34
CA VAL A 513 15.09 -1.97 7.63
C VAL A 513 14.48 -2.43 6.31
N SER A 514 14.38 -3.75 6.12
CA SER A 514 13.62 -4.35 5.02
C SER A 514 12.13 -4.34 5.35
N ILE A 515 11.30 -3.94 4.39
CA ILE A 515 9.84 -3.88 4.56
C ILE A 515 9.22 -5.02 3.77
N GLU A 516 8.46 -5.88 4.44
CA GLU A 516 7.83 -7.06 3.86
C GLU A 516 6.34 -7.13 4.20
N GLY A 517 5.58 -7.84 3.37
CA GLY A 517 4.19 -8.16 3.70
C GLY A 517 4.11 -9.33 4.66
N PHE A 518 3.22 -9.24 5.64
CA PHE A 518 2.98 -10.31 6.59
C PHE A 518 2.52 -11.60 5.88
N ASN A 519 3.12 -12.74 6.19
CA ASN A 519 2.84 -13.99 5.50
C ASN A 519 1.82 -14.84 6.26
N TYR A 520 0.61 -14.97 5.73
CA TYR A 520 -0.41 -15.85 6.30
C TYR A 520 -0.11 -17.30 5.92
N SER A 521 0.35 -18.09 6.89
CA SER A 521 0.86 -19.46 6.73
C SER A 521 -0.06 -20.42 5.98
N ASN A 522 -1.37 -20.11 5.89
CA ASN A 522 -2.40 -21.01 5.38
C ASN A 522 -3.13 -20.51 4.10
N GLU A 523 -2.88 -19.29 3.62
CA GLU A 523 -3.72 -18.68 2.58
C GLU A 523 -2.97 -18.25 1.31
N GLY A 524 -1.63 -18.30 1.30
CA GLY A 524 -0.83 -17.76 0.19
C GLY A 524 -1.03 -16.24 -0.03
N LYS A 525 -1.76 -15.58 0.88
CA LYS A 525 -1.96 -14.14 0.93
C LYS A 525 -0.78 -13.50 1.64
N LYS A 526 -0.33 -12.38 1.10
CA LYS A 526 0.64 -11.51 1.76
C LYS A 526 -0.06 -10.22 2.19
N GLY A 527 0.24 -9.78 3.40
CA GLY A 527 -0.17 -8.49 3.90
C GLY A 527 0.52 -7.35 3.17
N MET A 528 0.07 -6.13 3.45
CA MET A 528 0.70 -4.92 2.92
C MET A 528 0.68 -3.78 3.93
N LEU A 529 1.66 -2.88 3.79
CA LEU A 529 1.69 -1.60 4.48
C LEU A 529 0.94 -0.55 3.65
N ILE A 530 -0.06 0.11 4.24
CA ILE A 530 -0.61 1.35 3.68
C ILE A 530 -0.20 2.48 4.63
N LEU A 531 0.82 3.25 4.24
CA LEU A 531 1.37 4.34 5.03
C LEU A 531 0.82 5.67 4.54
N LEU A 532 0.11 6.37 5.42
CA LEU A 532 -0.52 7.65 5.16
C LEU A 532 0.12 8.69 6.09
N ALA A 533 0.80 9.67 5.51
CA ALA A 533 1.49 10.72 6.24
C ALA A 533 0.95 12.11 5.90
N LYS A 534 0.87 13.00 6.89
CA LYS A 534 0.65 14.42 6.63
C LYS A 534 1.96 15.16 6.35
N GLY A 535 3.03 14.79 7.03
CA GLY A 535 4.38 15.28 6.79
C GLY A 535 5.13 14.48 5.73
N PRO A 536 6.40 14.84 5.45
CA PRO A 536 7.18 14.20 4.39
C PRO A 536 7.48 12.74 4.70
N ILE A 537 7.66 11.95 3.64
CA ILE A 537 8.10 10.55 3.71
C ILE A 537 9.54 10.45 3.22
N ASN A 538 10.42 9.93 4.08
CA ASN A 538 11.82 9.65 3.77
C ASN A 538 12.11 8.16 3.98
N LEU A 539 12.35 7.45 2.87
CA LEU A 539 12.74 6.05 2.87
C LEU A 539 14.15 5.96 2.28
N ASN A 540 15.11 5.55 3.09
CA ASN A 540 16.51 5.45 2.66
C ASN A 540 17.16 4.20 3.23
N ARG A 541 18.26 3.75 2.60
CA ARG A 541 19.02 2.57 3.02
C ARG A 541 18.11 1.35 3.23
N ILE A 542 17.20 1.13 2.27
CA ILE A 542 16.36 -0.07 2.20
C ILE A 542 17.07 -1.04 1.27
N ASN A 543 17.36 -2.26 1.75
CA ASN A 543 18.14 -3.27 1.01
C ASN A 543 19.43 -2.63 0.45
N GLU A 544 20.22 -2.05 1.35
CA GLU A 544 21.40 -1.27 0.97
C GLU A 544 22.47 -2.17 0.35
N PHE A 545 23.05 -1.75 -0.78
CA PHE A 545 24.10 -2.48 -1.52
C PHE A 545 23.76 -3.92 -1.94
N THR A 546 22.49 -4.30 -1.89
CA THR A 546 22.01 -5.54 -2.46
C THR A 546 22.18 -5.53 -3.98
N THR A 547 22.53 -6.68 -4.56
CA THR A 547 22.81 -6.87 -5.97
C THR A 547 21.85 -7.86 -6.62
N PHE A 548 21.59 -7.71 -7.91
CA PHE A 548 20.89 -8.70 -8.72
C PHE A 548 21.82 -9.88 -9.01
N ASN A 549 21.30 -11.11 -8.95
CA ASN A 549 22.04 -12.29 -9.43
C ASN A 549 22.21 -12.28 -10.96
N ASP A 550 21.25 -11.71 -11.68
CA ASP A 550 21.31 -11.47 -13.12
C ASP A 550 20.91 -10.01 -13.39
N GLU A 551 21.90 -9.17 -13.69
CA GLU A 551 21.68 -7.72 -13.84
C GLU A 551 21.09 -7.33 -15.21
N GLU A 552 21.03 -8.24 -16.20
CA GLU A 552 20.66 -7.94 -17.60
C GLU A 552 19.15 -8.14 -17.91
N GLU A 553 18.53 -7.17 -18.57
CA GLU A 553 17.09 -7.03 -18.85
C GLU A 553 16.50 -8.06 -19.84
N GLN A 554 17.26 -9.03 -20.33
CA GLN A 554 16.85 -9.86 -21.49
C GLN A 554 16.36 -11.27 -21.15
N ARG A 555 16.30 -11.64 -19.88
CA ARG A 555 15.96 -13.02 -19.51
C ARG A 555 14.61 -13.19 -18.82
N VAL A 556 14.12 -12.19 -18.08
CA VAL A 556 12.96 -12.32 -17.19
C VAL A 556 12.34 -10.92 -16.92
N ASN A 557 11.01 -10.75 -16.97
CA ASN A 557 10.40 -9.47 -16.51
C ASN A 557 10.69 -9.29 -15.00
N PHE A 558 10.87 -8.07 -14.49
CA PHE A 558 11.16 -7.79 -13.07
C PHE A 558 10.18 -8.49 -12.11
N LYS A 559 8.90 -8.60 -12.48
CA LYS A 559 7.90 -9.39 -11.74
C LYS A 559 8.26 -10.88 -11.63
N ASN A 560 8.81 -11.47 -12.68
CA ASN A 560 9.24 -12.87 -12.71
C ASN A 560 10.65 -13.05 -12.10
N LEU A 561 11.47 -11.99 -12.02
CA LEU A 561 12.76 -12.04 -11.31
C LEU A 561 12.56 -12.22 -9.81
N LYS A 562 11.55 -11.58 -9.24
CA LYS A 562 11.11 -11.78 -7.85
C LYS A 562 10.95 -13.26 -7.54
N ASP A 563 10.17 -13.97 -8.36
CA ASP A 563 9.83 -15.38 -8.14
C ASP A 563 11.06 -16.30 -8.25
N GLN A 564 12.14 -15.83 -8.89
CA GLN A 564 13.39 -16.58 -9.08
C GLN A 564 14.51 -16.19 -8.10
N GLN A 565 14.44 -15.01 -7.48
CA GLN A 565 15.50 -14.41 -6.66
C GLN A 565 14.99 -13.96 -5.28
N GLN A 566 14.02 -14.70 -4.71
CA GLN A 566 13.39 -14.37 -3.43
C GLN A 566 14.38 -14.27 -2.25
N ASP A 567 15.50 -14.99 -2.32
CA ASP A 567 16.56 -14.97 -1.29
C ASP A 567 17.54 -13.79 -1.41
N VAL A 568 17.40 -12.94 -2.44
CA VAL A 568 18.36 -11.87 -2.75
C VAL A 568 17.88 -10.51 -2.27
N PHE A 569 16.61 -10.19 -2.49
CA PHE A 569 16.00 -8.95 -2.02
C PHE A 569 14.48 -9.12 -1.84
N SER A 570 13.93 -8.45 -0.84
CA SER A 570 12.48 -8.41 -0.64
C SER A 570 11.84 -7.24 -1.38
N LEU A 571 10.66 -7.48 -1.94
CA LEU A 571 9.81 -6.40 -2.44
C LEU A 571 9.10 -5.76 -1.26
N LEU A 572 9.23 -4.45 -1.16
CA LEU A 572 8.45 -3.63 -0.27
C LEU A 572 6.97 -3.72 -0.69
N GLN A 573 6.12 -4.34 0.13
CA GLN A 573 4.71 -4.53 -0.18
C GLN A 573 3.89 -3.42 0.46
N GLY A 574 3.49 -2.42 -0.32
CA GLY A 574 2.73 -1.33 0.26
C GLY A 574 2.44 -0.12 -0.62
N PHE A 575 1.51 0.68 -0.12
CA PHE A 575 1.11 1.97 -0.69
C PHE A 575 1.49 3.11 0.26
N PHE A 576 2.04 4.17 -0.31
CA PHE A 576 2.56 5.33 0.42
C PHE A 576 1.84 6.58 -0.07
N TYR A 577 1.33 7.37 0.86
CA TYR A 577 0.70 8.64 0.58
C TYR A 577 1.24 9.70 1.53
N THR A 578 1.56 10.89 1.01
CA THR A 578 1.88 12.07 1.82
C THR A 578 1.12 13.32 1.35
N GLU A 579 0.60 14.12 2.29
CA GLU A 579 0.11 15.48 1.99
C GLU A 579 1.26 16.48 1.72
N SER A 580 2.50 16.11 2.05
CA SER A 580 3.70 16.93 1.90
C SER A 580 4.52 16.48 0.69
N SER A 581 5.79 16.12 0.88
CA SER A 581 6.72 15.73 -0.18
C SER A 581 7.32 14.37 0.12
N ALA A 582 7.74 13.66 -0.91
CA ALA A 582 8.48 12.42 -0.76
C ALA A 582 9.76 12.46 -1.62
N GLU A 583 10.86 11.99 -1.05
CA GLU A 583 12.13 11.84 -1.75
C GLU A 583 12.68 10.43 -1.55
N LEU A 584 13.01 9.77 -2.66
CA LEU A 584 13.36 8.36 -2.68
C LEU A 584 14.64 8.12 -3.48
N TYR A 585 15.46 7.18 -2.99
CA TYR A 585 16.80 6.93 -3.51
C TYR A 585 17.00 5.45 -3.84
N GLY A 586 17.03 5.11 -5.13
CA GLY A 586 17.52 3.85 -5.67
C GLY A 586 18.92 3.99 -6.26
N VAL A 587 19.86 4.58 -5.50
CA VAL A 587 21.27 4.75 -5.93
C VAL A 587 22.14 3.73 -5.20
N GLY A 588 22.35 3.91 -3.89
CA GLY A 588 22.97 2.88 -3.03
C GLY A 588 22.00 1.75 -2.67
N SER A 589 20.71 2.07 -2.49
CA SER A 589 19.65 1.11 -2.17
C SER A 589 19.10 0.39 -3.39
N LEU A 590 18.70 -0.87 -3.20
CA LEU A 590 17.85 -1.59 -4.14
C LEU A 590 16.38 -1.46 -3.69
N PHE A 591 15.73 -0.42 -4.17
CA PHE A 591 14.36 -0.09 -3.79
C PHE A 591 13.38 -0.69 -4.79
N ALA A 592 12.57 -1.66 -4.34
CA ALA A 592 11.62 -2.36 -5.19
C ALA A 592 10.27 -2.50 -4.47
N ILE A 593 9.23 -1.85 -5.00
CA ILE A 593 7.88 -1.81 -4.42
C ILE A 593 6.91 -2.67 -5.23
N ASP A 594 6.09 -3.45 -4.53
CA ASP A 594 4.85 -4.08 -5.00
C ASP A 594 3.68 -3.28 -4.40
N GLY A 595 3.19 -2.27 -5.13
CA GLY A 595 2.28 -1.25 -4.63
C GLY A 595 2.45 0.11 -5.33
N GLY A 596 2.45 1.21 -4.58
CA GLY A 596 2.57 2.54 -5.19
C GLY A 596 2.89 3.68 -4.21
N ILE A 597 3.34 4.80 -4.75
CA ILE A 597 3.68 6.00 -3.96
C ILE A 597 3.02 7.22 -4.55
N PHE A 598 2.44 8.05 -3.69
CA PHE A 598 1.80 9.29 -4.06
C PHE A 598 2.16 10.43 -3.10
N SER A 599 2.31 11.62 -3.65
CA SER A 599 2.58 12.85 -2.90
C SER A 599 1.66 13.97 -3.36
N GLN A 600 1.01 14.69 -2.45
CA GLN A 600 0.27 15.90 -2.82
C GLN A 600 1.22 17.02 -3.24
N GLY A 601 2.36 17.17 -2.57
CA GLY A 601 3.46 18.02 -3.00
C GLY A 601 4.46 17.28 -3.90
N PRO A 602 5.72 17.74 -4.00
CA PRO A 602 6.69 17.19 -4.93
C PRO A 602 7.10 15.77 -4.57
N LEU A 603 7.16 14.90 -5.59
CA LEU A 603 7.72 13.55 -5.48
C LEU A 603 9.01 13.46 -6.29
N THR A 604 10.13 13.26 -5.62
CA THR A 604 11.45 13.13 -6.25
C THR A 604 11.97 11.71 -6.15
N VAL A 605 12.31 11.13 -7.30
CA VAL A 605 12.91 9.78 -7.39
C VAL A 605 14.29 9.90 -8.01
N ASN A 606 15.31 9.40 -7.32
CA ASN A 606 16.67 9.32 -7.82
C ASN A 606 17.07 7.86 -8.00
N ALA A 607 17.49 7.44 -9.19
CA ALA A 607 17.80 6.03 -9.44
C ALA A 607 18.87 5.79 -10.50
N VAL A 608 19.64 4.71 -10.34
CA VAL A 608 20.60 4.21 -11.34
C VAL A 608 20.24 2.79 -11.78
N ARG A 609 20.92 2.26 -12.81
CA ARG A 609 20.76 0.86 -13.27
C ARG A 609 22.01 0.03 -12.98
N GLY A 610 21.80 -1.25 -12.71
CA GLY A 610 22.85 -2.25 -12.44
C GLY A 610 23.19 -2.44 -10.97
N ASN A 611 24.17 -3.30 -10.72
CA ASN A 611 24.63 -3.61 -9.36
C ASN A 611 25.48 -2.47 -8.78
N VAL A 612 25.27 -2.17 -7.49
CA VAL A 612 26.09 -1.27 -6.68
C VAL A 612 26.41 -2.02 -5.39
N GLU A 613 27.62 -2.55 -5.28
CA GLU A 613 28.08 -3.32 -4.10
C GLU A 613 28.69 -2.40 -3.04
N THR A 614 29.26 -1.28 -3.49
CA THR A 614 29.86 -0.27 -2.63
C THR A 614 29.57 1.11 -3.20
N GLU A 615 29.74 2.14 -2.37
CA GLU A 615 29.65 3.55 -2.79
C GLU A 615 30.56 3.90 -3.98
N LYS A 616 31.68 3.18 -4.16
CA LYS A 616 32.60 3.38 -5.30
C LYS A 616 32.01 2.89 -6.62
N ASP A 617 31.04 1.99 -6.57
CA ASP A 617 30.36 1.45 -7.74
C ASP A 617 29.24 2.38 -8.23
N ILE A 618 28.99 3.51 -7.57
CA ILE A 618 27.99 4.48 -8.02
C ILE A 618 28.48 5.21 -9.27
N ASP A 619 29.75 5.62 -9.33
CA ASP A 619 30.32 6.39 -10.44
C ASP A 619 30.69 5.51 -11.65
N ARG A 620 29.66 5.00 -12.36
CA ARG A 620 29.80 4.18 -13.57
C ARG A 620 29.30 4.95 -14.80
N SER A 621 29.89 4.68 -15.96
CA SER A 621 29.42 5.32 -17.21
C SER A 621 27.97 4.93 -17.53
N SER A 622 27.16 5.90 -17.95
CA SER A 622 25.76 5.67 -18.36
C SER A 622 25.62 4.60 -19.45
N THR A 623 26.62 4.44 -20.32
CA THR A 623 26.65 3.39 -21.35
C THR A 623 26.76 1.97 -20.78
N SER A 624 27.46 1.79 -19.66
CA SER A 624 27.59 0.49 -18.97
C SER A 624 26.32 0.07 -18.23
N GLN A 625 25.39 1.01 -18.05
CA GLN A 625 24.10 0.80 -17.38
C GLN A 625 22.98 0.41 -18.37
N VAL A 626 23.20 0.61 -19.68
CA VAL A 626 22.24 0.22 -20.72
C VAL A 626 22.12 -1.30 -20.75
N GLY A 627 20.88 -1.79 -20.73
CA GLY A 627 20.58 -3.22 -20.67
C GLY A 627 20.45 -3.77 -19.25
N LYS A 628 20.70 -2.96 -18.21
CA LYS A 628 20.62 -3.40 -16.81
C LYS A 628 19.32 -3.04 -16.11
N TYR A 629 18.91 -3.81 -15.10
CA TYR A 629 17.75 -3.47 -14.27
C TYR A 629 17.98 -2.19 -13.48
N SER A 630 16.91 -1.40 -13.31
CA SER A 630 16.91 -0.25 -12.41
C SER A 630 17.07 -0.70 -10.96
N ARG A 631 17.69 0.12 -10.12
CA ARG A 631 17.72 -0.05 -8.66
C ARG A 631 16.50 0.59 -7.97
N PHE A 632 15.69 1.35 -8.70
CA PHE A 632 14.37 1.80 -8.25
C PHE A 632 13.28 1.19 -9.14
N ASN A 633 12.45 0.32 -8.58
CA ASN A 633 11.39 -0.36 -9.30
C ASN A 633 10.07 -0.21 -8.56
N VAL A 634 9.01 0.16 -9.28
CA VAL A 634 7.64 0.11 -8.74
C VAL A 634 6.81 -0.77 -9.64
N LEU A 635 6.22 -1.81 -9.05
CA LEU A 635 5.25 -2.70 -9.64
C LEU A 635 3.90 -2.39 -9.01
N TYR A 636 2.95 -1.91 -9.80
CA TYR A 636 1.61 -1.66 -9.30
C TYR A 636 0.91 -2.97 -8.88
N ASP A 637 0.54 -3.06 -7.60
CA ASP A 637 -0.33 -4.13 -7.12
C ASP A 637 -1.78 -3.67 -7.03
N ARG A 638 -2.62 -4.18 -7.94
CA ARG A 638 -4.04 -3.87 -7.98
C ARG A 638 -4.83 -4.51 -6.82
N SER A 639 -4.29 -5.53 -6.17
CA SER A 639 -4.99 -6.26 -5.11
C SER A 639 -5.45 -5.36 -3.97
N VAL A 640 -4.78 -4.21 -3.76
CA VAL A 640 -5.16 -3.18 -2.77
C VAL A 640 -6.60 -2.68 -2.95
N LEU A 641 -7.12 -2.67 -4.18
CA LEU A 641 -8.50 -2.24 -4.46
C LEU A 641 -9.54 -3.30 -4.10
N LEU A 642 -9.09 -4.47 -3.60
CA LEU A 642 -9.90 -5.62 -3.25
C LEU A 642 -9.60 -6.14 -1.83
N THR A 643 -8.56 -5.61 -1.17
CA THR A 643 -8.14 -5.99 0.19
C THR A 643 -8.26 -4.79 1.14
N LYS A 644 -8.47 -5.06 2.44
CA LYS A 644 -8.59 -4.03 3.50
C LYS A 644 -9.64 -2.93 3.26
N LEU A 645 -10.65 -3.21 2.43
CA LEU A 645 -11.68 -2.25 2.01
C LEU A 645 -12.44 -1.58 3.16
N GLU A 646 -12.60 -2.25 4.31
CA GLU A 646 -13.27 -1.68 5.47
C GLU A 646 -12.46 -0.60 6.20
N SER A 647 -11.14 -0.61 6.03
CA SER A 647 -10.20 0.20 6.79
C SER A 647 -9.49 1.26 5.94
N LEU A 648 -9.58 1.16 4.61
CA LEU A 648 -9.06 2.19 3.72
C LEU A 648 -9.79 3.52 3.96
N PRO A 649 -9.08 4.67 3.85
CA PRO A 649 -9.74 5.96 3.82
C PRO A 649 -10.83 5.98 2.76
N LEU A 650 -11.94 6.64 3.06
CA LEU A 650 -13.03 6.81 2.11
C LEU A 650 -13.00 8.22 1.51
N VAL A 651 -13.43 8.34 0.26
CA VAL A 651 -13.72 9.63 -0.39
C VAL A 651 -15.23 9.87 -0.45
N ASP A 652 -15.61 11.13 -0.62
CA ASP A 652 -17.02 11.56 -0.60
C ASP A 652 -17.84 11.12 -1.84
N THR A 653 -17.26 10.36 -2.78
CA THR A 653 -17.92 9.93 -4.02
C THR A 653 -17.48 8.54 -4.47
N LEU A 654 -18.36 7.82 -5.19
CA LEU A 654 -17.98 6.54 -5.82
C LEU A 654 -17.13 6.79 -7.07
N GLN A 655 -16.00 6.09 -7.16
CA GLN A 655 -15.13 6.09 -8.33
C GLN A 655 -15.42 4.87 -9.19
N VAL A 656 -15.26 5.02 -10.51
CA VAL A 656 -15.25 3.88 -11.45
C VAL A 656 -13.83 3.68 -11.97
N ILE A 657 -13.27 2.53 -11.64
CA ILE A 657 -11.90 2.12 -11.92
C ILE A 657 -11.97 1.01 -13.00
N PRO A 658 -11.82 1.38 -14.28
CA PRO A 658 -11.94 0.44 -15.39
C PRO A 658 -10.65 -0.34 -15.61
N GLU A 659 -10.80 -1.56 -16.09
CA GLU A 659 -9.72 -2.38 -16.61
C GLU A 659 -9.46 -2.15 -18.09
N ALA A 660 -8.44 -2.82 -18.62
CA ALA A 660 -8.26 -2.94 -20.05
C ALA A 660 -9.49 -3.62 -20.68
N THR A 661 -9.98 -3.06 -21.78
CA THR A 661 -11.02 -3.70 -22.59
C THR A 661 -10.43 -4.95 -23.22
N ILE A 662 -11.14 -6.07 -23.08
CA ILE A 662 -10.74 -7.36 -23.65
C ILE A 662 -11.72 -7.70 -24.75
N GLN A 663 -11.18 -8.01 -25.93
CA GLN A 663 -11.92 -8.72 -26.97
C GLN A 663 -11.68 -10.21 -26.75
N PRO A 664 -12.70 -11.00 -26.36
CA PRO A 664 -12.54 -12.44 -26.20
C PRO A 664 -12.07 -13.03 -27.53
N ARG A 665 -11.04 -13.89 -27.49
CA ARG A 665 -10.68 -14.68 -28.67
C ARG A 665 -11.77 -15.74 -28.86
N ASN A 666 -12.60 -15.57 -29.90
CA ASN A 666 -13.53 -16.59 -30.35
C ASN A 666 -12.82 -17.78 -31.01
#